data_AF-A0A0G0DJ91-F1
#
_entry.id   AF-A0A0G0DJ91-F1
#
_cell.length_a   1.000
_cell.length_b   1.000
_cell.length_c   1.000
_cell.angle_alpha   90.00
_cell.angle_beta   90.00
_cell.angle_gamma   90.00
#
_symmetry.space_group_name_H-M   'P 1'
#
loop_
_entity.id
_entity.type
_entity.pdbx_description
1 polymer ?
#
loop_
_entity_poly.entity_id
_entity_poly.type
_entity_poly.pdbx_seq_one_letter_code
_entity_poly.pdbx_strand_id
1 'polypeptide(L)'
;MSRFIKIFITLAIFILFSFILKENAFAACGCASDGSYYCYTCDTRQYGHYTSVPDCPSPCAWCPSDTGWQYTCCYYTEWVVGGCESACDSGCTPPACAPTYDTVNHGVGSITTSCTDDCGDTETRTCYLYRCDDCTLPNCPAPLLNSALPTDPVNLVLANFRSCTRSGTCGGASKLGDCYEPYSVQPTVALRNPSETLDLANIYGFRSIHHIGIPKLNPTYNLNEPLNLEARYTDLNGSSDIEAIYVWFRDTAYAYPAELSTPLFIASSGNPKAPAQNSWGFMMHRENGSWYPYVPDYTDPSNAKWVKVAGYNTSLRTFYIPGTTSTKMVAVTITGTNGITESGNTVTMPFRLRFSNYGTYTDILQETSPVTYRVLLMAHDKFSFTPYDNYDNVQAIKDKIGNYWQANQLRYRNLPAISQKFARNWNSYINAGQEKFFTIDKVAPFSTVPFSVAYNNGKIEIKWNVEDAKGLYSIVGNIYSSSTTYPMTLSGTTGIIFPSGTSFSPSLYTNQVIGHLTVGRAFAVAPDMAVKTHTGTVYVDPGANRDGSLNIYLTVFDDAGNITQYNMLYLLEDWIVSDGGLAYSQGGTGFKTKIPSSPTDTWGSVLPLRDISPLVESLTFAKGDLSSEMWAEGAGGLLTPLTKSSITNKSYKIVNFGGYNFSSYYDRFYQLYLDNKTNLGTLLVEKTLGSTTTELTSTLTANYCGNQSTAPYCVLLKSGPLFVNTGFICDQKAVIFVNGDLTIGGKIKNHASLRRDSDACMFIVTGNIVIQEGDNASPSTLGYDEINAYLFCDKQIIINAETTSKTRYDGLYINGGIQALGGIKVNRYLKLVDRMKYPALAVDHHSRYGILGRIFFGSDYTFQKTEVGFR
;
A
#
# COMPACT_ATOMS: atom_id res chain seq x y z
N MET A 1 -4.23 0.05 30.79
CA MET A 1 -4.21 -1.40 31.10
C MET A 1 -3.13 -1.71 32.15
N SER A 2 -3.24 -1.13 33.36
CA SER A 2 -2.17 -1.16 34.39
C SER A 2 -2.68 -1.38 35.83
N ARG A 3 -3.98 -1.64 36.02
CA ARG A 3 -4.57 -1.87 37.37
C ARG A 3 -4.91 -3.34 37.68
N PHE A 4 -5.09 -4.20 36.69
CA PHE A 4 -5.37 -5.63 36.90
C PHE A 4 -4.13 -6.47 37.26
N ILE A 5 -2.94 -6.04 36.83
CA ILE A 5 -1.68 -6.77 37.09
C ILE A 5 -1.19 -6.59 38.53
N LYS A 6 -1.50 -5.46 39.20
CA LYS A 6 -1.12 -5.24 40.61
C LYS A 6 -1.95 -6.08 41.59
N ILE A 7 -3.20 -6.41 41.26
CA ILE A 7 -4.07 -7.22 42.13
C ILE A 7 -3.66 -8.70 42.12
N PHE A 8 -3.23 -9.24 40.97
CA PHE A 8 -2.76 -10.63 40.87
C PHE A 8 -1.38 -10.86 41.50
N ILE A 9 -0.46 -9.88 41.40
CA ILE A 9 0.86 -9.97 42.06
C ILE A 9 0.72 -9.93 43.58
N THR A 10 -0.27 -9.20 44.12
CA THR A 10 -0.50 -9.11 45.56
C THR A 10 -1.16 -10.39 46.12
N LEU A 11 -2.06 -11.05 45.36
CA LEU A 11 -2.67 -12.33 45.75
C LEU A 11 -1.69 -13.52 45.68
N ALA A 12 -0.77 -13.52 44.71
CA ALA A 12 0.21 -14.60 44.53
C ALA A 12 1.32 -14.56 45.60
N ILE A 13 1.72 -13.38 46.07
CA ILE A 13 2.70 -13.24 47.16
C ILE A 13 2.10 -13.66 48.53
N PHE A 14 0.78 -13.53 48.70
CA PHE A 14 0.06 -13.95 49.92
C PHE A 14 -0.10 -15.48 50.03
N ILE A 15 -0.10 -16.20 48.91
CA ILE A 15 -0.21 -17.67 48.88
C ILE A 15 1.18 -18.35 48.88
N LEU A 16 2.24 -17.64 48.50
CA LEU A 16 3.62 -18.15 48.56
C LEU A 16 4.30 -18.00 49.92
N PHE A 17 3.74 -17.24 50.87
CA PHE A 17 4.26 -17.12 52.23
C PHE A 17 3.63 -18.09 53.24
N SER A 18 2.66 -18.92 52.83
CA SER A 18 1.93 -19.83 53.71
C SER A 18 2.42 -21.28 53.71
N PHE A 19 3.49 -21.61 52.97
CA PHE A 19 4.17 -22.90 53.08
C PHE A 19 5.68 -22.70 53.12
N ILE A 20 6.29 -23.14 54.24
CA ILE A 20 7.74 -23.24 54.50
C ILE A 20 8.37 -21.97 55.10
N LEU A 21 8.29 -21.85 56.43
CA LEU A 21 9.44 -21.61 57.32
C LEU A 21 9.07 -22.19 58.70
N LYS A 22 9.26 -23.50 58.88
CA LYS A 22 9.52 -24.06 60.21
C LYS A 22 11.01 -23.86 60.46
N GLU A 23 11.38 -22.77 61.13
CA GLU A 23 12.60 -22.77 61.92
C GLU A 23 12.24 -23.00 63.38
N ASN A 24 13.06 -23.84 63.98
CA ASN A 24 13.00 -24.27 65.36
C ASN A 24 13.27 -23.07 66.28
N ALA A 25 12.49 -22.96 67.35
CA ALA A 25 12.95 -22.30 68.56
C ALA A 25 12.59 -23.19 69.75
N PHE A 26 13.61 -23.45 70.54
CA PHE A 26 13.61 -24.26 71.74
C PHE A 26 12.70 -23.65 72.82
N ALA A 27 11.92 -24.50 73.49
CA ALA A 27 11.46 -24.22 74.85
C ALA A 27 12.15 -25.23 75.77
N ALA A 28 13.04 -24.72 76.61
CA ALA A 28 13.66 -25.48 77.69
C ALA A 28 12.66 -25.54 78.86
N CYS A 29 12.28 -26.75 79.27
CA CYS A 29 11.61 -26.98 80.54
C CYS A 29 12.68 -27.01 81.63
N GLY A 30 12.61 -26.09 82.58
CA GLY A 30 13.38 -26.16 83.82
C GLY A 30 12.45 -26.48 84.98
N CYS A 31 12.67 -27.61 85.65
CA CYS A 31 12.05 -27.91 86.94
C CYS A 31 12.83 -27.19 88.05
N ALA A 32 12.15 -26.46 88.92
CA ALA A 32 12.64 -26.17 90.27
C ALA A 32 12.06 -27.21 91.23
N SER A 33 12.84 -27.60 92.23
CA SER A 33 12.65 -28.78 93.08
C SER A 33 11.54 -28.68 94.15
N ASP A 34 10.54 -27.81 93.99
CA ASP A 34 9.45 -27.61 94.96
C ASP A 34 8.03 -27.59 94.37
N GLY A 35 7.86 -27.92 93.08
CA GLY A 35 6.55 -28.39 92.56
C GLY A 35 5.44 -27.35 92.44
N SER A 36 5.74 -26.05 92.37
CA SER A 36 4.73 -25.01 92.12
C SER A 36 4.76 -24.49 90.67
N TYR A 37 3.57 -24.38 90.04
CA TYR A 37 3.40 -23.81 88.69
C TYR A 37 3.07 -22.32 88.79
N TYR A 38 3.90 -21.45 88.18
CA TYR A 38 3.57 -20.04 87.97
C TYR A 38 3.59 -19.71 86.47
N CYS A 39 2.49 -19.14 85.98
CA CYS A 39 2.41 -18.47 84.68
C CYS A 39 2.56 -16.96 84.89
N TYR A 40 3.58 -16.35 84.30
CA TYR A 40 3.60 -14.90 84.09
C TYR A 40 4.01 -14.55 82.66
N THR A 41 3.13 -13.76 82.04
CA THR A 41 3.30 -12.84 80.90
C THR A 41 3.65 -13.41 79.52
N CYS A 42 2.74 -13.16 78.56
CA CYS A 42 3.08 -12.94 77.16
C CYS A 42 3.21 -11.44 76.93
N ASP A 43 4.38 -10.97 76.48
CA ASP A 43 4.49 -9.67 75.82
C ASP A 43 4.72 -9.90 74.32
N THR A 44 3.94 -9.19 73.52
CA THR A 44 4.04 -9.14 72.06
C THR A 44 4.11 -7.67 71.65
N ARG A 45 4.98 -7.33 70.69
CA ARG A 45 4.84 -6.12 69.89
C ARG A 45 4.34 -6.55 68.50
N GLN A 46 3.39 -5.86 67.87
CA GLN A 46 3.22 -4.41 67.85
C GLN A 46 1.82 -3.96 67.34
N TYR A 47 1.46 -2.72 67.69
CA TYR A 47 0.36 -1.84 67.24
C TYR A 47 -0.92 -1.85 68.09
N GLY A 48 -0.91 -0.92 69.05
CA GLY A 48 -1.92 -0.78 70.08
C GLY A 48 -3.27 -0.26 69.60
N HIS A 49 -4.30 -0.71 70.31
CA HIS A 49 -5.28 0.12 71.01
C HIS A 49 -5.97 -0.77 72.05
N TYR A 50 -6.09 -0.28 73.27
CA TYR A 50 -6.73 -0.95 74.40
C TYR A 50 -8.23 -0.63 74.45
N THR A 51 -9.07 -1.64 74.63
CA THR A 51 -10.32 -1.55 75.41
C THR A 51 -10.66 -2.91 75.99
N SER A 52 -11.23 -2.88 77.19
CA SER A 52 -11.25 -3.95 78.19
C SER A 52 -12.64 -4.55 78.44
N VAL A 53 -12.63 -5.67 79.18
CA VAL A 53 -13.71 -6.29 80.01
C VAL A 53 -14.82 -7.08 79.26
N PRO A 54 -15.60 -7.98 79.92
CA PRO A 54 -15.29 -9.37 80.33
C PRO A 54 -16.41 -10.39 79.95
N ASP A 55 -16.29 -11.61 80.49
CA ASP A 55 -17.34 -12.56 80.87
C ASP A 55 -17.45 -13.89 80.10
N CYS A 56 -17.06 -14.94 80.84
CA CYS A 56 -17.63 -16.29 80.88
C CYS A 56 -19.17 -16.29 80.71
N PRO A 57 -19.82 -17.37 80.21
CA PRO A 57 -19.68 -18.69 80.83
C PRO A 57 -19.85 -19.92 79.90
N SER A 58 -19.43 -21.06 80.46
CA SER A 58 -19.73 -22.46 80.09
C SER A 58 -21.25 -22.79 80.10
N PRO A 59 -21.73 -24.06 79.98
CA PRO A 59 -21.12 -25.34 79.55
C PRO A 59 -22.01 -26.25 78.65
N CYS A 60 -21.40 -27.32 78.12
CA CYS A 60 -21.89 -28.68 77.79
C CYS A 60 -23.36 -28.95 77.38
N ALA A 61 -23.52 -29.62 76.22
CA ALA A 61 -24.59 -30.61 75.99
C ALA A 61 -24.06 -31.82 75.18
N TRP A 62 -24.38 -33.01 75.67
CA TRP A 62 -24.00 -34.36 75.21
C TRP A 62 -25.08 -34.97 74.30
N CYS A 63 -24.71 -35.91 73.42
CA CYS A 63 -25.44 -37.18 73.13
C CYS A 63 -24.70 -38.02 72.04
N PRO A 64 -24.91 -39.36 71.96
CA PRO A 64 -23.85 -40.36 72.10
C PRO A 64 -23.71 -41.40 70.97
N SER A 65 -22.60 -42.16 71.03
CA SER A 65 -22.28 -43.53 70.52
C SER A 65 -22.49 -43.84 69.02
N ASP A 66 -21.60 -44.54 68.30
CA ASP A 66 -20.82 -45.73 68.61
C ASP A 66 -19.39 -45.67 68.03
N THR A 67 -18.45 -46.36 68.69
CA THR A 67 -16.98 -46.44 68.48
C THR A 67 -16.12 -45.40 69.24
N GLY A 68 -16.22 -45.42 70.58
CA GLY A 68 -15.13 -45.00 71.47
C GLY A 68 -13.90 -45.91 71.27
N TRP A 69 -12.65 -45.42 71.36
CA TRP A 69 -11.97 -45.11 72.63
C TRP A 69 -11.29 -43.74 72.65
N GLN A 70 -11.42 -43.08 73.80
CA GLN A 70 -10.72 -41.86 74.21
C GLN A 70 -9.28 -42.17 74.64
N TYR A 71 -8.34 -41.26 74.39
CA TYR A 71 -7.12 -41.18 75.18
C TYR A 71 -7.46 -40.54 76.53
N THR A 72 -7.54 -41.38 77.54
CA THR A 72 -7.55 -40.99 78.95
C THR A 72 -6.10 -40.76 79.37
N CYS A 73 -5.70 -39.51 79.57
CA CYS A 73 -4.68 -39.20 80.56
C CYS A 73 -5.42 -38.86 81.85
N CYS A 74 -5.50 -39.82 82.77
CA CYS A 74 -5.78 -39.52 84.17
C CYS A 74 -4.45 -39.22 84.84
N TYR A 75 -4.38 -38.07 85.52
CA TYR A 75 -3.57 -37.93 86.72
C TYR A 75 -4.47 -38.35 87.89
N TYR A 76 -4.00 -39.24 88.75
CA TYR A 76 -4.68 -39.62 90.00
C TYR A 76 -4.14 -38.75 91.15
N THR A 77 -5.04 -38.28 92.02
CA THR A 77 -4.74 -37.99 93.42
C THR A 77 -5.31 -39.10 94.29
N GLU A 78 -4.58 -39.42 95.35
CA GLU A 78 -4.84 -40.46 96.36
C GLU A 78 -6.26 -40.39 96.96
N TRP A 79 -6.79 -41.55 97.37
CA TRP A 79 -7.17 -41.91 98.76
C TRP A 79 -7.69 -43.36 98.76
N VAL A 80 -6.91 -44.25 99.39
CA VAL A 80 -7.25 -45.39 100.31
C VAL A 80 -8.65 -46.03 100.10
N VAL A 81 -8.83 -47.34 99.93
CA VAL A 81 -8.52 -48.46 100.84
C VAL A 81 -8.58 -49.81 100.09
N GLY A 82 -7.53 -50.63 100.20
CA GLY A 82 -7.67 -52.07 100.49
C GLY A 82 -7.39 -53.10 99.38
N GLY A 83 -6.28 -53.84 99.54
CA GLY A 83 -6.25 -55.28 99.24
C GLY A 83 -5.18 -55.77 98.26
N CYS A 84 -4.11 -56.34 98.82
CA CYS A 84 -3.11 -57.29 98.27
C CYS A 84 -3.64 -58.24 97.16
N GLU A 85 -2.90 -58.84 96.23
CA GLU A 85 -1.48 -59.00 95.91
C GLU A 85 -1.42 -59.81 94.58
N SER A 86 -0.60 -59.41 93.61
CA SER A 86 0.30 -60.29 92.83
C SER A 86 0.96 -59.45 91.74
N ALA A 87 2.25 -59.19 91.92
CA ALA A 87 3.08 -58.47 90.97
C ALA A 87 3.30 -59.32 89.71
N CYS A 88 3.01 -58.77 88.53
CA CYS A 88 3.68 -59.18 87.30
C CYS A 88 4.93 -58.30 87.12
N ASP A 89 6.07 -58.91 86.80
CA ASP A 89 7.30 -58.18 86.46
C ASP A 89 7.04 -57.38 85.18
N SER A 90 6.94 -56.06 85.30
CA SER A 90 6.71 -55.17 84.18
C SER A 90 7.99 -55.02 83.34
N GLY A 91 7.89 -55.34 82.04
CA GLY A 91 8.93 -55.06 81.05
C GLY A 91 9.46 -56.31 80.33
N CYS A 92 9.13 -56.44 79.04
CA CYS A 92 9.87 -57.29 78.13
C CYS A 92 10.93 -56.46 77.39
N THR A 93 12.08 -57.07 77.05
CA THR A 93 13.08 -56.40 76.20
C THR A 93 12.90 -56.88 74.76
N PRO A 94 12.57 -56.01 73.79
CA PRO A 94 12.48 -56.41 72.39
C PRO A 94 13.82 -57.01 71.92
N PRO A 95 13.82 -57.96 70.96
CA PRO A 95 15.03 -58.56 70.42
C PRO A 95 16.14 -57.52 70.12
N ALA A 96 17.39 -57.88 70.42
CA ALA A 96 18.53 -57.04 70.03
C ALA A 96 18.58 -56.91 68.51
N CYS A 97 18.89 -55.71 68.01
CA CYS A 97 19.04 -55.50 66.57
C CYS A 97 20.19 -56.37 66.01
N ALA A 98 21.28 -56.51 66.76
CA ALA A 98 22.42 -57.34 66.38
C ALA A 98 22.13 -58.85 66.54
N PRO A 99 22.71 -59.72 65.68
CA PRO A 99 23.70 -59.41 64.65
C PRO A 99 23.10 -58.98 63.30
N THR A 100 21.77 -59.01 63.13
CA THR A 100 21.11 -58.93 61.80
C THR A 100 20.76 -57.50 61.35
N TYR A 101 20.62 -56.57 62.29
CA TYR A 101 20.25 -55.16 62.10
C TYR A 101 21.10 -54.25 63.02
N ASP A 102 21.17 -52.96 62.68
CA ASP A 102 21.90 -51.92 63.41
C ASP A 102 20.95 -51.10 64.30
N THR A 103 21.47 -50.47 65.36
CA THR A 103 20.73 -49.48 66.17
C THR A 103 20.87 -48.06 65.61
N VAL A 104 21.74 -47.83 64.61
CA VAL A 104 21.95 -46.53 63.95
C VAL A 104 21.17 -46.42 62.63
N ASN A 105 20.48 -45.30 62.43
CA ASN A 105 19.77 -45.03 61.18
C ASN A 105 20.72 -44.71 60.02
N HIS A 106 20.79 -45.61 59.04
CA HIS A 106 21.60 -45.45 57.82
C HIS A 106 20.82 -44.94 56.60
N GLY A 107 19.55 -44.56 56.75
CA GLY A 107 18.71 -44.02 55.68
C GLY A 107 18.24 -45.03 54.63
N VAL A 108 18.37 -46.33 54.91
CA VAL A 108 18.02 -47.43 53.97
C VAL A 108 16.75 -48.19 54.33
N GLY A 109 16.15 -47.90 55.50
CA GLY A 109 14.94 -48.55 56.01
C GLY A 109 15.10 -49.03 57.45
N SER A 110 13.97 -49.41 58.08
CA SER A 110 13.95 -49.95 59.43
C SER A 110 12.88 -51.05 59.58
N ILE A 111 13.12 -51.98 60.50
CA ILE A 111 12.14 -52.94 60.98
C ILE A 111 11.84 -52.64 62.45
N THR A 112 10.58 -52.79 62.85
CA THR A 112 10.18 -52.69 64.25
C THR A 112 10.04 -54.09 64.81
N THR A 113 10.89 -54.43 65.77
CA THR A 113 10.72 -55.64 66.58
C THR A 113 9.90 -55.29 67.81
N SER A 114 9.01 -56.19 68.23
CA SER A 114 8.21 -56.01 69.44
C SER A 114 8.32 -57.24 70.32
N CYS A 115 8.12 -57.04 71.61
CA CYS A 115 7.79 -58.10 72.55
C CYS A 115 6.56 -57.65 73.33
N THR A 116 5.81 -58.61 73.86
CA THR A 116 4.67 -58.34 74.74
C THR A 116 4.91 -59.11 76.03
N ASP A 117 4.78 -58.46 77.17
CA ASP A 117 4.91 -59.13 78.47
C ASP A 117 3.61 -59.84 78.87
N ASP A 118 3.69 -60.61 79.95
CA ASP A 118 2.57 -61.44 80.44
C ASP A 118 1.40 -60.61 81.00
N CYS A 119 1.55 -59.28 81.10
CA CYS A 119 0.51 -58.33 81.47
C CYS A 119 -0.10 -57.60 80.25
N GLY A 120 0.35 -57.95 79.03
CA GLY A 120 -0.21 -57.49 77.76
C GLY A 120 0.42 -56.21 77.20
N ASP A 121 1.40 -55.64 77.89
CA ASP A 121 2.09 -54.43 77.47
C ASP A 121 3.14 -54.76 76.40
N THR A 122 3.12 -54.00 75.30
CA THR A 122 3.99 -54.24 74.14
C THR A 122 5.10 -53.19 74.07
N GLU A 123 6.34 -53.63 74.26
CA GLU A 123 7.54 -52.82 74.03
C GLU A 123 8.02 -52.99 72.60
N THR A 124 8.51 -51.92 71.97
CA THR A 124 9.00 -51.96 70.59
C THR A 124 10.41 -51.38 70.45
N ARG A 125 11.20 -51.98 69.56
CA ARG A 125 12.53 -51.48 69.18
C ARG A 125 12.63 -51.41 67.67
N THR A 126 12.90 -50.20 67.18
CA THR A 126 13.23 -49.96 65.77
C THR A 126 14.69 -50.32 65.53
N CYS A 127 14.92 -51.27 64.63
CA CYS A 127 16.23 -51.69 64.17
C CYS A 127 16.41 -51.29 62.71
N TYR A 128 17.57 -50.73 62.36
CA TYR A 128 17.87 -50.21 61.03
C TYR A 128 18.66 -51.24 60.21
N LEU A 129 18.45 -51.29 58.90
CA LEU A 129 19.25 -52.17 58.05
C LEU A 129 20.70 -51.67 57.95
N TYR A 130 21.67 -52.59 57.92
CA TYR A 130 23.09 -52.26 57.74
C TYR A 130 23.37 -51.60 56.38
N ARG A 131 24.40 -50.74 56.34
CA ARG A 131 24.94 -50.20 55.09
C ARG A 131 25.83 -51.24 54.41
N CYS A 132 25.37 -51.81 53.29
CA CYS A 132 26.15 -52.71 52.45
C CYS A 132 26.66 -51.97 51.19
N ASP A 133 27.94 -52.13 50.85
CA ASP A 133 28.56 -51.67 49.60
C ASP A 133 28.50 -52.74 48.49
N ASP A 134 27.50 -53.64 48.53
CA ASP A 134 27.41 -54.88 47.75
C ASP A 134 27.06 -54.69 46.25
N CYS A 135 26.89 -53.44 45.80
CA CYS A 135 26.32 -53.14 44.50
C CYS A 135 27.17 -52.10 43.74
N THR A 136 28.02 -52.59 42.85
CA THR A 136 28.81 -51.77 41.91
C THR A 136 28.00 -51.55 40.64
N LEU A 137 27.81 -50.29 40.26
CA LEU A 137 27.10 -49.95 39.03
C LEU A 137 27.91 -50.44 37.82
N PRO A 138 27.28 -51.08 36.82
CA PRO A 138 27.97 -51.44 35.60
C PRO A 138 28.45 -50.18 34.85
N ASN A 139 29.48 -50.35 34.02
CA ASN A 139 29.89 -49.31 33.08
C ASN A 139 28.74 -49.00 32.11
N CYS A 140 28.62 -47.74 31.72
CA CYS A 140 27.70 -47.33 30.66
C CYS A 140 28.06 -48.07 29.36
N PRO A 141 27.08 -48.67 28.65
CA PRO A 141 27.33 -49.29 27.37
C PRO A 141 27.87 -48.25 26.37
N ALA A 142 28.94 -48.58 25.65
CA ALA A 142 29.46 -47.71 24.60
C ALA A 142 28.35 -47.45 23.54
N PRO A 143 28.21 -46.22 23.02
CA PRO A 143 29.10 -45.06 23.19
C PRO A 143 28.81 -44.16 24.41
N LEU A 144 27.91 -44.54 25.31
CA LEU A 144 27.61 -43.73 26.51
C LEU A 144 28.78 -43.73 27.49
N LEU A 145 28.95 -42.60 28.17
CA LEU A 145 30.03 -42.34 29.11
C LEU A 145 29.56 -42.45 30.56
N ASN A 146 30.48 -42.85 31.44
CA ASN A 146 30.22 -42.98 32.88
C ASN A 146 30.08 -41.64 33.61
N SER A 147 30.61 -40.56 33.03
CA SER A 147 30.64 -39.20 33.58
C SER A 147 30.54 -38.19 32.42
N ALA A 148 30.02 -36.99 32.71
CA ALA A 148 30.03 -35.89 31.74
C ALA A 148 31.47 -35.53 31.35
N LEU A 149 31.68 -35.15 30.08
CA LEU A 149 32.97 -34.62 29.64
C LEU A 149 33.08 -33.13 30.05
N PRO A 150 34.23 -32.68 30.58
CA PRO A 150 34.43 -31.28 30.94
C PRO A 150 34.30 -30.29 29.76
N THR A 151 34.45 -30.80 28.53
CA THR A 151 34.41 -30.02 27.29
C THR A 151 33.00 -29.80 26.75
N ASP A 152 31.99 -30.46 27.32
CA ASP A 152 30.63 -30.43 26.78
C ASP A 152 29.86 -29.22 27.33
N PRO A 153 29.43 -28.26 26.47
CA PRO A 153 28.75 -27.05 26.90
C PRO A 153 27.34 -27.32 27.46
N VAL A 154 26.82 -28.53 27.27
CA VAL A 154 25.53 -28.99 27.77
C VAL A 154 25.72 -30.39 28.34
N ASN A 155 25.33 -30.58 29.59
CA ASN A 155 25.43 -31.88 30.26
C ASN A 155 24.30 -32.81 29.77
N LEU A 156 24.63 -33.69 28.81
CA LEU A 156 23.70 -34.60 28.15
C LEU A 156 23.41 -35.87 28.98
N VAL A 157 22.81 -35.66 30.16
CA VAL A 157 22.60 -36.71 31.16
C VAL A 157 21.39 -37.61 30.87
N LEU A 158 21.58 -38.93 30.84
CA LEU A 158 20.54 -39.94 30.91
C LEU A 158 20.39 -40.38 32.36
N ALA A 159 19.52 -39.69 33.10
CA ALA A 159 19.37 -39.91 34.53
C ALA A 159 18.83 -41.32 34.83
N ASN A 160 19.42 -42.03 35.80
CA ASN A 160 19.02 -43.38 36.21
C ASN A 160 19.10 -44.45 35.10
N PHE A 161 20.01 -44.30 34.14
CA PHE A 161 20.13 -45.20 32.98
C PHE A 161 20.61 -46.62 33.34
N ARG A 162 21.54 -46.71 34.30
CA ARG A 162 22.08 -47.97 34.79
C ARG A 162 21.60 -48.22 36.21
N SER A 163 21.44 -49.48 36.54
CA SER A 163 21.05 -49.91 37.87
C SER A 163 21.86 -51.13 38.28
N CYS A 164 22.01 -51.32 39.57
CA CYS A 164 22.41 -52.59 40.13
C CYS A 164 21.44 -52.96 41.26
N THR A 165 21.09 -54.24 41.34
CA THR A 165 20.19 -54.78 42.36
C THR A 165 21.01 -55.21 43.57
N ARG A 166 20.68 -54.67 44.75
CA ARG A 166 21.27 -55.14 46.02
C ARG A 166 20.68 -56.51 46.37
N SER A 167 21.50 -57.45 46.84
CA SER A 167 21.05 -58.83 47.10
C SER A 167 21.44 -59.32 48.49
N GLY A 168 20.64 -60.22 49.08
CA GLY A 168 20.87 -60.75 50.43
C GLY A 168 20.08 -60.03 51.54
N THR A 169 20.59 -60.05 52.78
CA THR A 169 19.99 -59.40 53.97
C THR A 169 19.98 -57.86 53.87
N CYS A 170 20.65 -57.30 52.86
CA CYS A 170 20.77 -55.87 52.57
C CYS A 170 19.60 -55.32 51.72
N GLY A 171 18.43 -55.96 51.76
CA GLY A 171 17.27 -55.61 50.94
C GLY A 171 16.98 -54.10 50.87
N GLY A 172 16.76 -53.58 49.67
CA GLY A 172 16.54 -52.15 49.43
C GLY A 172 16.37 -51.81 47.94
N ALA A 173 16.06 -50.54 47.65
CA ALA A 173 15.91 -50.05 46.28
C ALA A 173 17.21 -50.24 45.47
N SER A 174 17.07 -50.51 44.17
CA SER A 174 18.22 -50.62 43.25
C SER A 174 19.04 -49.32 43.28
N LYS A 175 20.38 -49.44 43.32
CA LYS A 175 21.25 -48.29 43.14
C LYS A 175 21.13 -47.86 41.68
N LEU A 176 20.72 -46.62 41.45
CA LEU A 176 20.61 -46.02 40.12
C LEU A 176 21.87 -45.19 39.82
N GLY A 177 22.24 -45.12 38.56
CA GLY A 177 23.35 -44.30 38.10
C GLY A 177 23.08 -43.73 36.72
N ASP A 178 23.68 -42.58 36.47
CA ASP A 178 23.53 -41.86 35.22
C ASP A 178 24.53 -42.36 34.18
N CYS A 179 24.15 -42.19 32.92
CA CYS A 179 25.04 -42.27 31.77
C CYS A 179 24.97 -40.97 30.98
N TYR A 180 26.02 -40.65 30.23
CA TYR A 180 26.14 -39.38 29.51
C TYR A 180 26.36 -39.64 28.03
N GLU A 181 25.62 -38.94 27.19
CA GLU A 181 25.88 -38.95 25.75
C GLU A 181 27.04 -38.00 25.42
N PRO A 182 27.95 -38.36 24.51
CA PRO A 182 28.97 -37.41 24.04
C PRO A 182 28.32 -36.25 23.29
N TYR A 183 28.73 -35.03 23.58
CA TYR A 183 28.19 -33.85 22.90
C TYR A 183 28.56 -33.79 21.42
N SER A 184 27.54 -33.57 20.57
CA SER A 184 27.70 -33.23 19.16
C SER A 184 27.38 -31.76 18.93
N VAL A 185 28.31 -31.05 18.29
CA VAL A 185 28.16 -29.62 17.98
C VAL A 185 27.07 -29.48 16.93
N GLN A 186 26.06 -28.66 17.22
CA GLN A 186 24.93 -28.50 16.32
C GLN A 186 25.29 -27.67 15.08
N PRO A 187 24.66 -27.94 13.92
CA PRO A 187 24.94 -27.17 12.72
C PRO A 187 24.63 -25.67 12.90
N THR A 188 25.49 -24.84 12.34
CA THR A 188 25.28 -23.39 12.20
C THR A 188 24.49 -23.08 10.94
N VAL A 189 23.73 -21.99 10.93
CA VAL A 189 22.78 -21.69 9.85
C VAL A 189 22.89 -20.23 9.39
N ALA A 190 22.68 -19.99 8.08
CA ALA A 190 22.69 -18.65 7.49
C ALA A 190 21.68 -18.55 6.35
N LEU A 191 20.94 -17.44 6.29
CA LEU A 191 20.05 -17.12 5.17
C LEU A 191 20.69 -16.06 4.28
N ARG A 192 20.79 -16.34 3.00
CA ARG A 192 21.21 -15.40 1.96
C ARG A 192 20.06 -15.17 0.99
N ASN A 193 19.97 -13.95 0.48
CA ASN A 193 19.17 -13.67 -0.68
C ASN A 193 20.10 -13.87 -1.89
N PRO A 194 19.86 -14.85 -2.79
CA PRO A 194 20.79 -15.24 -3.86
C PRO A 194 21.02 -14.17 -4.94
N SER A 195 20.69 -12.91 -4.67
CA SER A 195 20.61 -11.82 -5.63
C SER A 195 21.06 -10.48 -5.02
N GLU A 196 22.13 -10.52 -4.23
CA GLU A 196 23.01 -9.35 -4.04
C GLU A 196 23.75 -8.95 -5.33
N THR A 197 23.49 -9.65 -6.46
CA THR A 197 23.89 -9.30 -7.83
C THR A 197 22.67 -8.89 -8.68
N LEU A 198 22.84 -7.88 -9.53
CA LEU A 198 21.85 -6.90 -10.05
C LEU A 198 20.80 -7.36 -11.10
N ASP A 199 20.71 -8.63 -11.52
CA ASP A 199 20.27 -8.91 -12.90
C ASP A 199 18.80 -9.30 -13.18
N LEU A 200 17.82 -9.12 -12.27
CA LEU A 200 16.42 -9.50 -12.55
C LEU A 200 15.37 -8.52 -12.00
N ALA A 201 15.49 -7.23 -12.34
CA ALA A 201 14.38 -6.29 -12.15
C ALA A 201 13.20 -6.65 -13.08
N ASN A 202 11.98 -6.35 -12.67
CA ASN A 202 10.80 -6.54 -13.53
C ASN A 202 10.75 -5.49 -14.66
N ILE A 203 9.72 -5.52 -15.49
CA ILE A 203 9.57 -4.60 -16.64
C ILE A 203 9.43 -3.11 -16.26
N TYR A 204 9.16 -2.80 -14.99
CA TYR A 204 9.18 -1.44 -14.47
C TYR A 204 10.55 -1.06 -13.91
N GLY A 205 11.54 -1.96 -13.96
CA GLY A 205 12.82 -1.82 -13.27
C GLY A 205 12.72 -2.01 -11.75
N PHE A 206 11.62 -2.58 -11.25
CA PHE A 206 11.39 -2.77 -9.81
C PHE A 206 11.89 -4.12 -9.34
N ARG A 207 12.45 -4.17 -8.13
CA ARG A 207 12.78 -5.39 -7.40
C ARG A 207 12.83 -5.10 -5.90
N SER A 208 12.32 -6.03 -5.11
CA SER A 208 12.49 -6.01 -3.66
C SER A 208 13.09 -7.34 -3.18
N ILE A 209 13.86 -7.31 -2.11
CA ILE A 209 14.42 -8.52 -1.47
C ILE A 209 13.86 -8.75 -0.06
N HIS A 210 13.03 -7.81 0.40
CA HIS A 210 12.45 -7.79 1.74
C HIS A 210 10.92 -7.72 1.72
N HIS A 211 10.28 -7.57 0.57
CA HIS A 211 8.82 -7.47 0.47
C HIS A 211 8.29 -8.40 -0.63
N ILE A 212 7.01 -8.76 -0.58
CA ILE A 212 6.34 -9.54 -1.63
C ILE A 212 5.00 -8.87 -1.94
N GLY A 213 4.78 -8.57 -3.22
CA GLY A 213 3.57 -7.93 -3.74
C GLY A 213 2.55 -8.87 -4.37
N ILE A 214 1.48 -8.29 -4.92
CA ILE A 214 0.44 -8.91 -5.72
C ILE A 214 1.00 -9.29 -7.10
N PRO A 215 0.82 -10.52 -7.60
CA PRO A 215 1.10 -10.84 -8.99
C PRO A 215 0.01 -10.25 -9.91
N LYS A 216 0.37 -9.62 -11.02
CA LYS A 216 -0.60 -9.18 -12.05
C LYS A 216 -0.68 -10.17 -13.22
N LEU A 217 -1.86 -10.29 -13.83
CA LEU A 217 -2.21 -11.26 -14.89
C LEU A 217 -1.45 -11.00 -16.21
N ASN A 218 -0.21 -11.48 -16.32
CA ASN A 218 0.44 -11.96 -17.56
C ASN A 218 1.82 -12.54 -17.17
N PRO A 219 2.35 -13.56 -17.86
CA PRO A 219 3.55 -14.31 -17.43
C PRO A 219 4.86 -13.51 -17.47
N THR A 220 4.83 -12.23 -17.88
CA THR A 220 5.97 -11.32 -17.99
C THR A 220 6.09 -10.33 -16.81
N TYR A 221 5.18 -10.37 -15.83
CA TYR A 221 5.00 -9.29 -14.84
C TYR A 221 4.98 -9.80 -13.40
N ASN A 222 6.14 -10.11 -12.83
CA ASN A 222 6.27 -10.40 -11.40
C ASN A 222 6.54 -9.09 -10.64
N LEU A 223 5.58 -8.59 -9.85
CA LEU A 223 5.77 -7.33 -9.11
C LEU A 223 6.72 -7.50 -7.92
N ASN A 224 6.67 -8.61 -7.17
CA ASN A 224 7.83 -9.16 -6.45
C ASN A 224 7.59 -10.61 -5.95
N GLU A 225 6.82 -11.39 -6.70
CA GLU A 225 6.50 -12.78 -6.41
C GLU A 225 6.87 -13.61 -7.64
N PRO A 226 7.60 -14.74 -7.53
CA PRO A 226 7.95 -15.47 -6.31
C PRO A 226 9.27 -15.00 -5.64
N LEU A 227 9.36 -15.17 -4.32
CA LEU A 227 10.55 -14.81 -3.53
C LEU A 227 11.62 -15.91 -3.65
N ASN A 228 12.87 -15.54 -3.93
CA ASN A 228 14.00 -16.46 -4.01
C ASN A 228 14.92 -16.30 -2.79
N LEU A 229 15.27 -17.41 -2.16
CA LEU A 229 16.07 -17.48 -0.93
C LEU A 229 17.11 -18.60 -1.04
N GLU A 230 18.19 -18.51 -0.27
CA GLU A 230 19.21 -19.55 -0.13
C GLU A 230 19.52 -19.74 1.35
N ALA A 231 19.29 -20.95 1.88
CA ALA A 231 19.67 -21.32 3.23
C ALA A 231 20.94 -22.18 3.19
N ARG A 232 21.89 -21.89 4.09
CA ARG A 232 23.12 -22.65 4.29
C ARG A 232 23.18 -23.21 5.70
N TYR A 233 23.63 -24.45 5.81
CA TYR A 233 23.74 -25.19 7.07
C TYR A 233 25.14 -25.79 7.12
N THR A 234 25.93 -25.47 8.13
CA THR A 234 27.34 -25.89 8.24
C THR A 234 27.59 -26.63 9.54
N ASP A 235 28.09 -27.85 9.44
CA ASP A 235 28.38 -28.73 10.55
C ASP A 235 29.88 -29.08 10.61
N LEU A 236 30.48 -29.08 11.81
CA LEU A 236 31.90 -29.39 11.97
C LEU A 236 32.24 -30.85 11.61
N ASN A 237 31.28 -31.76 11.77
CA ASN A 237 31.40 -33.19 11.51
C ASN A 237 31.12 -33.57 10.04
N GLY A 238 30.84 -32.58 9.18
CA GLY A 238 30.66 -32.74 7.74
C GLY A 238 29.19 -32.71 7.30
N SER A 239 28.94 -32.37 6.03
CA SER A 239 27.57 -32.27 5.51
C SER A 239 26.80 -33.60 5.57
N SER A 240 27.51 -34.73 5.53
CA SER A 240 26.94 -36.08 5.63
C SER A 240 26.32 -36.40 6.99
N ASP A 241 26.62 -35.60 8.02
CA ASP A 241 26.07 -35.77 9.37
C ASP A 241 24.75 -35.00 9.58
N ILE A 242 24.45 -34.01 8.73
CA ILE A 242 23.19 -33.27 8.79
C ILE A 242 22.03 -34.16 8.29
N GLU A 243 21.07 -34.47 9.15
CA GLU A 243 19.90 -35.28 8.82
C GLU A 243 18.70 -34.43 8.40
N ALA A 244 18.52 -33.26 9.02
CA ALA A 244 17.40 -32.39 8.71
C ALA A 244 17.74 -30.91 8.73
N ILE A 245 17.09 -30.16 7.84
CA ILE A 245 17.23 -28.71 7.71
C ILE A 245 15.84 -28.08 7.68
N TYR A 246 15.69 -26.92 8.31
CA TYR A 246 14.39 -26.31 8.58
C TYR A 246 14.34 -24.85 8.20
N VAL A 247 13.19 -24.43 7.68
CA VAL A 247 12.86 -23.01 7.45
C VAL A 247 11.51 -22.72 8.07
N TRP A 248 11.45 -21.71 8.93
CA TRP A 248 10.23 -21.29 9.60
C TRP A 248 10.00 -19.79 9.46
N PHE A 249 8.75 -19.43 9.23
CA PHE A 249 8.25 -18.09 8.97
C PHE A 249 7.29 -17.74 10.08
N ARG A 250 7.57 -16.67 10.83
CA ARG A 250 6.71 -16.26 11.95
C ARG A 250 6.55 -14.75 12.03
N ASP A 251 5.32 -14.30 12.19
CA ASP A 251 4.99 -12.89 12.43
C ASP A 251 5.86 -12.27 13.52
N THR A 252 6.40 -11.09 13.23
CA THR A 252 7.20 -10.29 14.17
C THR A 252 6.39 -9.79 15.36
N ALA A 253 5.04 -9.79 15.28
CA ALA A 253 4.16 -9.47 16.40
C ALA A 253 4.24 -10.49 17.55
N TYR A 254 4.71 -11.72 17.31
CA TYR A 254 4.93 -12.68 18.38
C TYR A 254 6.17 -12.30 19.20
N ALA A 255 6.01 -12.27 20.53
CA ALA A 255 7.09 -11.98 21.46
C ALA A 255 8.29 -12.94 21.24
N TYR A 256 9.49 -12.34 21.22
CA TYR A 256 10.76 -13.03 21.13
C TYR A 256 11.64 -12.56 22.30
N PRO A 257 12.40 -13.44 23.01
CA PRO A 257 12.70 -14.84 22.72
C PRO A 257 11.77 -15.88 23.40
N ALA A 258 10.48 -15.90 23.08
CA ALA A 258 9.62 -17.00 23.51
C ALA A 258 9.91 -18.29 22.73
N GLU A 259 9.97 -19.43 23.42
CA GLU A 259 10.17 -20.74 22.81
C GLU A 259 9.12 -21.00 21.72
N LEU A 260 9.56 -21.45 20.54
CA LEU A 260 8.69 -21.76 19.41
C LEU A 260 8.08 -23.15 19.62
N SER A 261 6.75 -23.25 19.53
CA SER A 261 6.02 -24.51 19.64
C SER A 261 6.08 -25.35 18.35
N THR A 262 7.23 -25.42 17.67
CA THR A 262 7.42 -26.21 16.44
C THR A 262 7.20 -27.72 16.71
N PRO A 263 6.82 -28.50 15.68
CA PRO A 263 6.55 -29.93 15.85
C PRO A 263 7.73 -30.69 16.44
N LEU A 264 7.44 -31.70 17.28
CA LEU A 264 8.45 -32.49 17.99
C LEU A 264 8.54 -33.94 17.52
N PHE A 265 7.66 -34.37 16.64
CA PHE A 265 7.64 -35.75 16.14
C PHE A 265 7.73 -35.76 14.62
N ILE A 266 8.12 -36.89 14.07
CA ILE A 266 8.17 -37.13 12.62
C ILE A 266 7.18 -38.24 12.27
N ALA A 267 6.50 -38.11 11.15
CA ALA A 267 5.63 -39.15 10.62
C ALA A 267 5.72 -39.26 9.10
N SER A 268 5.59 -40.48 8.57
CA SER A 268 5.54 -40.75 7.13
C SER A 268 4.19 -40.37 6.49
N SER A 269 3.14 -40.19 7.29
CA SER A 269 1.80 -39.80 6.87
C SER A 269 1.07 -39.02 7.97
N GLY A 270 0.11 -38.18 7.60
CA GLY A 270 -0.67 -37.36 8.52
C GLY A 270 -1.59 -36.39 7.77
N ASN A 271 -2.13 -35.39 8.47
CA ASN A 271 -3.00 -34.35 7.93
C ASN A 271 -2.31 -32.98 8.02
N PRO A 272 -1.35 -32.68 7.14
CA PRO A 272 -0.63 -31.42 7.09
C PRO A 272 -1.50 -30.17 7.34
N LYS A 273 -1.06 -29.35 8.30
CA LYS A 273 -1.75 -28.15 8.76
C LYS A 273 -0.76 -27.25 9.51
N ALA A 274 -0.58 -26.02 9.04
CA ALA A 274 0.17 -25.00 9.77
C ALA A 274 -0.58 -24.55 11.05
N PRO A 275 0.15 -24.10 12.08
CA PRO A 275 -0.46 -23.62 13.33
C PRO A 275 -1.22 -22.29 13.15
N ALA A 276 -0.80 -21.45 12.20
CA ALA A 276 -1.47 -20.18 11.87
C ALA A 276 -1.14 -19.73 10.44
N GLN A 277 -1.93 -18.82 9.87
CA GLN A 277 -1.65 -18.20 8.55
C GLN A 277 -0.43 -17.25 8.57
N ASN A 278 -0.01 -16.82 9.76
CA ASN A 278 1.15 -15.97 10.01
C ASN A 278 2.31 -16.71 10.72
N SER A 279 2.23 -18.04 10.85
CA SER A 279 3.30 -18.87 11.39
C SER A 279 3.31 -20.26 10.72
N TRP A 280 4.30 -20.53 9.89
CA TRP A 280 4.35 -21.71 9.03
C TRP A 280 5.79 -22.01 8.60
N GLY A 281 6.05 -23.18 8.02
CA GLY A 281 7.39 -23.55 7.58
C GLY A 281 7.46 -24.98 7.06
N PHE A 282 8.68 -25.45 6.81
CA PHE A 282 8.94 -26.79 6.30
C PHE A 282 10.28 -27.31 6.81
N MET A 283 10.42 -28.63 6.73
CA MET A 283 11.65 -29.37 6.99
C MET A 283 12.04 -30.12 5.72
N MET A 284 13.32 -30.18 5.39
CA MET A 284 13.84 -31.20 4.48
C MET A 284 14.57 -32.23 5.34
N HIS A 285 14.25 -33.51 5.16
CA HIS A 285 14.87 -34.62 5.87
C HIS A 285 15.55 -35.55 4.86
N ARG A 286 16.77 -35.96 5.20
CA ARG A 286 17.57 -36.85 4.38
C ARG A 286 17.15 -38.30 4.65
N GLU A 287 16.70 -38.98 3.60
CA GLU A 287 16.37 -40.41 3.64
C GLU A 287 17.14 -41.12 2.53
N ASN A 288 17.96 -42.11 2.89
CA ASN A 288 18.77 -42.89 1.93
C ASN A 288 19.59 -41.99 0.97
N GLY A 289 20.15 -40.90 1.50
CA GLY A 289 20.96 -39.93 0.75
C GLY A 289 20.17 -38.93 -0.11
N SER A 290 18.84 -38.98 -0.09
CA SER A 290 17.97 -38.04 -0.82
C SER A 290 17.17 -37.14 0.13
N TRP A 291 16.93 -35.89 -0.25
CA TRP A 291 16.18 -34.94 0.57
C TRP A 291 14.68 -34.95 0.25
N TYR A 292 13.86 -35.19 1.27
CA TYR A 292 12.40 -35.18 1.15
C TYR A 292 11.77 -34.06 1.97
N PRO A 293 10.73 -33.39 1.45
CA PRO A 293 10.04 -32.34 2.18
C PRO A 293 9.05 -32.91 3.19
N TYR A 294 9.01 -32.25 4.34
CA TYR A 294 8.09 -32.46 5.44
C TYR A 294 7.44 -31.13 5.82
N VAL A 295 6.16 -31.18 6.15
CA VAL A 295 5.36 -30.00 6.51
C VAL A 295 4.70 -30.24 7.87
N PRO A 296 4.38 -29.17 8.63
CA PRO A 296 3.79 -29.34 9.95
C PRO A 296 2.38 -29.91 9.86
N ASP A 297 2.01 -30.70 10.88
CA ASP A 297 0.65 -31.16 11.18
C ASP A 297 0.31 -30.76 12.62
N TYR A 298 -0.52 -29.72 12.74
CA TYR A 298 -1.08 -29.22 14.00
C TYR A 298 -2.56 -29.62 14.17
N THR A 299 -2.97 -30.76 13.62
CA THR A 299 -4.31 -31.30 13.90
C THR A 299 -4.48 -31.56 15.41
N ASP A 300 -3.43 -32.06 16.06
CA ASP A 300 -3.30 -32.11 17.52
C ASP A 300 -2.09 -31.27 17.96
N PRO A 301 -2.28 -30.06 18.48
CA PRO A 301 -1.19 -29.19 18.92
C PRO A 301 -0.31 -29.78 20.04
N SER A 302 -0.85 -30.71 20.85
CA SER A 302 -0.10 -31.37 21.92
C SER A 302 0.85 -32.45 21.38
N ASN A 303 0.58 -32.93 20.16
CA ASN A 303 1.33 -33.96 19.46
C ASN A 303 1.67 -33.52 18.02
N ALA A 304 2.09 -32.26 17.86
CA ALA A 304 2.38 -31.70 16.54
C ALA A 304 3.55 -32.43 15.87
N LYS A 305 3.39 -32.77 14.59
CA LYS A 305 4.34 -33.59 13.82
C LYS A 305 4.85 -32.90 12.56
N TRP A 306 6.05 -33.24 12.14
CA TRP A 306 6.53 -33.06 10.78
C TRP A 306 6.10 -34.26 9.96
N VAL A 307 5.28 -34.04 8.93
CA VAL A 307 4.70 -35.09 8.11
C VAL A 307 5.30 -35.05 6.70
N LYS A 308 5.73 -36.20 6.19
CA LYS A 308 6.29 -36.32 4.84
C LYS A 308 5.23 -35.91 3.80
N VAL A 309 5.63 -35.10 2.81
CA VAL A 309 4.70 -34.65 1.77
C VAL A 309 4.44 -35.78 0.77
N ALA A 310 3.24 -36.36 0.80
CA ALA A 310 2.85 -37.45 -0.11
C ALA A 310 2.82 -37.05 -1.60
N GLY A 311 2.56 -35.77 -1.91
CA GLY A 311 2.44 -35.24 -3.28
C GLY A 311 3.67 -34.48 -3.78
N TYR A 312 4.87 -34.76 -3.27
CA TYR A 312 6.08 -34.07 -3.70
C TYR A 312 6.41 -34.39 -5.17
N ASN A 313 6.44 -33.36 -6.02
CA ASN A 313 6.85 -33.52 -7.41
C ASN A 313 8.37 -33.47 -7.48
N THR A 314 9.02 -34.63 -7.62
CA THR A 314 10.49 -34.75 -7.66
C THR A 314 11.11 -34.10 -8.89
N SER A 315 10.43 -34.12 -10.04
CA SER A 315 10.91 -33.51 -11.29
C SER A 315 10.92 -31.98 -11.22
N LEU A 316 9.88 -31.38 -10.65
CA LEU A 316 9.79 -29.93 -10.45
C LEU A 316 10.42 -29.47 -9.13
N ARG A 317 10.68 -30.42 -8.22
CA ARG A 317 11.10 -30.19 -6.83
C ARG A 317 10.18 -29.23 -6.08
N THR A 318 8.88 -29.36 -6.34
CA THR A 318 7.84 -28.48 -5.78
C THR A 318 6.93 -29.24 -4.81
N PHE A 319 6.64 -28.60 -3.67
CA PHE A 319 5.65 -29.05 -2.69
C PHE A 319 4.87 -27.84 -2.14
N TYR A 320 3.86 -28.11 -1.30
CA TYR A 320 3.01 -27.07 -0.71
C TYR A 320 3.03 -27.18 0.80
N ILE A 321 3.08 -26.02 1.46
CA ILE A 321 2.81 -25.88 2.89
C ILE A 321 1.31 -25.59 3.02
N PRO A 322 0.55 -26.46 3.71
CA PRO A 322 -0.86 -26.22 3.94
C PRO A 322 -1.09 -25.20 5.05
N GLY A 323 -2.12 -24.38 4.91
CA GLY A 323 -2.50 -23.43 5.94
C GLY A 323 -3.33 -24.08 7.05
N THR A 324 -4.07 -23.27 7.80
CA THR A 324 -4.87 -23.71 8.96
C THR A 324 -6.09 -24.55 8.59
N THR A 325 -6.51 -24.52 7.32
CA THR A 325 -7.62 -25.33 6.79
C THR A 325 -7.13 -26.58 6.05
N SER A 326 -5.84 -26.92 6.16
CA SER A 326 -5.19 -28.02 5.43
C SER A 326 -5.21 -27.89 3.91
N THR A 327 -5.57 -26.72 3.37
CA THR A 327 -5.47 -26.43 1.94
C THR A 327 -4.12 -25.76 1.62
N LYS A 328 -3.70 -25.84 0.35
CA LYS A 328 -2.41 -25.31 -0.12
C LYS A 328 -2.34 -23.78 0.09
N MET A 329 -1.34 -23.32 0.84
CA MET A 329 -1.18 -21.90 1.20
C MET A 329 0.11 -21.29 0.64
N VAL A 330 1.22 -22.04 0.65
CA VAL A 330 2.50 -21.60 0.09
C VAL A 330 3.07 -22.71 -0.78
N ALA A 331 3.45 -22.40 -2.01
CA ALA A 331 4.21 -23.32 -2.85
C ALA A 331 5.71 -23.10 -2.63
N VAL A 332 6.44 -24.17 -2.36
CA VAL A 332 7.89 -24.18 -2.18
C VAL A 332 8.49 -24.95 -3.34
N THR A 333 9.46 -24.36 -4.02
CA THR A 333 10.23 -25.02 -5.08
C THR A 333 11.70 -24.98 -4.72
N ILE A 334 12.36 -26.13 -4.64
CA ILE A 334 13.82 -26.19 -4.49
C ILE A 334 14.44 -25.87 -5.86
N THR A 335 15.21 -24.78 -5.90
CA THR A 335 15.77 -24.21 -7.14
C THR A 335 17.21 -24.66 -7.35
N GLY A 336 17.91 -24.07 -8.33
CA GLY A 336 19.27 -24.45 -8.71
C GLY A 336 19.31 -25.70 -9.60
N THR A 337 20.34 -25.82 -10.45
CA THR A 337 20.46 -26.95 -11.39
C THR A 337 20.45 -28.29 -10.64
N ASN A 338 21.17 -28.37 -9.52
CA ASN A 338 21.34 -29.60 -8.74
C ASN A 338 20.43 -29.67 -7.48
N GLY A 339 19.54 -28.70 -7.25
CA GLY A 339 18.71 -28.68 -6.05
C GLY A 339 19.50 -28.38 -4.77
N ILE A 340 19.30 -29.18 -3.72
CA ILE A 340 20.11 -29.12 -2.50
C ILE A 340 21.50 -29.70 -2.82
N THR A 341 22.54 -28.96 -2.46
CA THR A 341 23.94 -29.33 -2.74
C THR A 341 24.76 -29.41 -1.46
N GLU A 342 25.80 -30.22 -1.50
CA GLU A 342 26.67 -30.51 -0.37
C GLU A 342 28.12 -30.28 -0.77
N SER A 343 28.87 -29.54 0.04
CA SER A 343 30.28 -29.25 -0.21
C SER A 343 31.03 -29.14 1.11
N GLY A 344 31.96 -30.06 1.33
CA GLY A 344 32.71 -30.18 2.58
C GLY A 344 31.77 -30.31 3.79
N ASN A 345 31.70 -29.24 4.57
CA ASN A 345 30.94 -29.18 5.81
C ASN A 345 29.56 -28.52 5.66
N THR A 346 29.20 -28.08 4.46
CA THR A 346 28.03 -27.23 4.24
C THR A 346 26.99 -27.87 3.32
N VAL A 347 25.73 -27.82 3.73
CA VAL A 347 24.54 -28.08 2.90
C VAL A 347 23.95 -26.75 2.47
N THR A 348 23.72 -26.57 1.17
CA THR A 348 23.11 -25.36 0.58
C THR A 348 21.78 -25.70 -0.09
N MET A 349 20.72 -25.02 0.34
CA MET A 349 19.37 -25.16 -0.19
C MET A 349 18.89 -23.83 -0.79
N PRO A 350 18.98 -23.65 -2.11
CA PRO A 350 18.28 -22.59 -2.81
C PRO A 350 16.81 -22.97 -2.99
N PHE A 351 15.90 -22.05 -2.67
CA PHE A 351 14.46 -22.29 -2.77
C PHE A 351 13.68 -21.03 -3.15
N ARG A 352 12.46 -21.25 -3.61
CA ARG A 352 11.55 -20.22 -4.09
C ARG A 352 10.16 -20.40 -3.47
N LEU A 353 9.55 -19.29 -3.07
CA LEU A 353 8.23 -19.25 -2.43
C LEU A 353 7.21 -18.51 -3.30
N ARG A 354 6.03 -19.12 -3.45
CA ARG A 354 4.85 -18.52 -4.11
C ARG A 354 3.65 -18.57 -3.17
N PHE A 355 2.90 -17.48 -3.12
CA PHE A 355 1.82 -17.17 -2.19
C PHE A 355 0.48 -16.89 -2.89
N SER A 356 0.48 -16.87 -4.23
CA SER A 356 -0.64 -16.40 -5.02
C SER A 356 -0.79 -17.22 -6.32
N ASN A 357 -2.00 -17.16 -6.88
CA ASN A 357 -2.32 -17.72 -8.19
C ASN A 357 -2.04 -16.67 -9.28
N TYR A 358 -1.41 -17.08 -10.37
CA TYR A 358 -1.14 -16.21 -11.53
C TYR A 358 -0.86 -17.05 -12.77
N GLY A 359 -1.18 -16.50 -13.95
CA GLY A 359 -1.03 -17.22 -15.22
C GLY A 359 -1.81 -18.54 -15.21
N THR A 360 -1.12 -19.66 -15.32
CA THR A 360 -1.71 -21.01 -15.28
C THR A 360 -1.74 -21.62 -13.87
N TYR A 361 -1.13 -20.99 -12.87
CA TYR A 361 -1.14 -21.48 -11.49
C TYR A 361 -2.45 -21.08 -10.79
N THR A 362 -3.23 -22.08 -10.33
CA THR A 362 -4.56 -21.91 -9.71
C THR A 362 -4.75 -22.70 -8.42
N ASP A 363 -3.63 -23.09 -7.81
CA ASP A 363 -3.52 -24.15 -6.82
C ASP A 363 -3.28 -23.65 -5.38
N ILE A 364 -3.04 -22.35 -5.17
CA ILE A 364 -3.11 -21.73 -3.85
C ILE A 364 -4.57 -21.50 -3.49
N LEU A 365 -5.01 -22.07 -2.37
CA LEU A 365 -6.42 -22.12 -1.95
C LEU A 365 -6.66 -21.40 -0.61
N GLN A 366 -5.59 -21.01 0.08
CA GLN A 366 -5.64 -20.20 1.31
C GLN A 366 -4.53 -19.16 1.27
N GLU A 367 -4.81 -17.94 1.73
CA GLU A 367 -3.81 -16.88 1.77
C GLU A 367 -3.03 -16.87 3.09
N THR A 368 -1.75 -16.49 3.01
CA THR A 368 -0.94 -16.10 4.17
C THR A 368 -1.34 -14.71 4.68
N SER A 369 -1.12 -14.44 5.96
CA SER A 369 -1.38 -13.10 6.52
C SER A 369 -0.40 -12.04 5.95
N PRO A 370 -0.86 -10.81 5.63
CA PRO A 370 -0.03 -9.73 5.10
C PRO A 370 0.74 -8.99 6.20
N VAL A 371 1.71 -9.68 6.80
CA VAL A 371 2.51 -9.21 7.94
C VAL A 371 4.01 -9.25 7.62
N THR A 372 4.81 -8.67 8.52
CA THR A 372 6.26 -8.83 8.50
C THR A 372 6.63 -10.07 9.28
N TYR A 373 7.32 -10.98 8.62
CA TYR A 373 7.75 -12.26 9.15
C TYR A 373 9.24 -12.22 9.49
N ARG A 374 9.59 -12.78 10.64
CA ARG A 374 10.94 -13.24 10.97
C ARG A 374 11.16 -14.61 10.30
N VAL A 375 12.22 -14.74 9.51
CA VAL A 375 12.66 -16.02 8.95
C VAL A 375 13.63 -16.67 9.90
N LEU A 376 13.38 -17.94 10.23
CA LEU A 376 14.14 -18.72 11.19
C LEU A 376 14.67 -19.97 10.49
N LEU A 377 15.94 -20.28 10.74
CA LEU A 377 16.59 -21.47 10.23
C LEU A 377 17.05 -22.34 11.40
N MET A 378 17.06 -23.65 11.18
CA MET A 378 17.59 -24.65 12.11
C MET A 378 18.08 -25.86 11.29
N ALA A 379 18.99 -26.63 11.85
CA ALA A 379 19.33 -27.95 11.33
C ALA A 379 19.65 -28.90 12.48
N HIS A 380 19.47 -30.18 12.21
CA HIS A 380 19.81 -31.28 13.09
C HIS A 380 20.82 -32.20 12.42
N ASP A 381 21.88 -32.48 13.16
CA ASP A 381 22.78 -33.61 12.91
C ASP A 381 22.12 -34.93 13.33
N LYS A 382 22.74 -36.07 13.01
CA LYS A 382 22.30 -37.41 13.45
C LYS A 382 22.03 -37.46 14.94
N PHE A 383 22.92 -36.86 15.73
CA PHE A 383 22.83 -36.88 17.18
C PHE A 383 21.55 -36.20 17.73
N SER A 384 21.16 -35.07 17.16
CA SER A 384 20.04 -34.24 17.63
C SER A 384 18.71 -34.51 16.93
N PHE A 385 18.72 -35.18 15.78
CA PHE A 385 17.52 -35.44 15.00
C PHE A 385 16.58 -36.41 15.70
N THR A 386 16.84 -37.72 15.74
CA THR A 386 15.99 -38.69 16.46
C THR A 386 16.81 -39.55 17.43
N PRO A 387 16.94 -39.15 18.71
CA PRO A 387 17.78 -39.83 19.69
C PRO A 387 17.47 -41.30 19.90
N TYR A 388 16.20 -41.68 19.72
CA TYR A 388 15.76 -43.07 19.83
C TYR A 388 16.44 -43.98 18.79
N ASP A 389 16.71 -43.48 17.59
CA ASP A 389 17.19 -44.26 16.44
C ASP A 389 18.73 -44.36 16.40
N ASN A 390 19.43 -43.47 17.12
CA ASN A 390 20.89 -43.42 17.18
C ASN A 390 21.54 -44.68 17.78
N TYR A 391 20.75 -45.57 18.40
CA TYR A 391 21.22 -46.74 19.13
C TYR A 391 20.63 -48.06 18.62
N ASP A 392 20.11 -48.10 17.38
CA ASP A 392 19.52 -49.31 16.78
C ASP A 392 20.49 -50.50 16.73
N ASN A 393 21.79 -50.22 16.66
CA ASN A 393 22.86 -51.22 16.66
C ASN A 393 23.40 -51.56 18.06
N VAL A 394 22.89 -50.94 19.13
CA VAL A 394 23.31 -51.18 20.51
C VAL A 394 22.10 -51.52 21.39
N GLN A 395 21.71 -52.80 21.40
CA GLN A 395 20.51 -53.29 22.09
C GLN A 395 20.43 -52.85 23.56
N ALA A 396 21.55 -52.91 24.29
CA ALA A 396 21.62 -52.53 25.71
C ALA A 396 21.24 -51.06 25.96
N ILE A 397 21.41 -50.18 24.96
CA ILE A 397 20.94 -48.80 25.03
C ILE A 397 19.50 -48.70 24.54
N LYS A 398 19.21 -49.36 23.42
CA LYS A 398 17.89 -49.34 22.77
C LYS A 398 16.76 -49.78 23.72
N ASP A 399 17.01 -50.77 24.57
CA ASP A 399 16.04 -51.27 25.55
C ASP A 399 15.58 -50.22 26.58
N LYS A 400 16.37 -49.15 26.77
CA LYS A 400 16.14 -48.13 27.81
C LYS A 400 15.91 -46.73 27.25
N ILE A 401 16.39 -46.45 26.04
CA ILE A 401 16.33 -45.11 25.45
C ILE A 401 14.88 -44.59 25.30
N GLY A 402 13.92 -45.52 25.14
CA GLY A 402 12.48 -45.25 25.13
C GLY A 402 11.93 -44.53 26.38
N ASN A 403 12.61 -44.65 27.52
CA ASN A 403 12.24 -43.93 28.75
C ASN A 403 12.52 -42.42 28.68
N TYR A 404 13.33 -42.00 27.71
CA TYR A 404 13.77 -40.61 27.56
C TYR A 404 13.23 -39.96 26.29
N TRP A 405 13.17 -40.73 25.20
CA TRP A 405 12.63 -40.29 23.91
C TRP A 405 11.81 -41.40 23.28
N GLN A 406 10.65 -41.02 22.76
CA GLN A 406 9.82 -41.91 21.96
C GLN A 406 10.41 -42.08 20.56
N ALA A 407 10.04 -43.16 19.87
CA ALA A 407 10.38 -43.33 18.47
C ALA A 407 9.88 -42.14 17.63
N ASN A 408 10.69 -41.70 16.66
CA ASN A 408 10.44 -40.52 15.83
C ASN A 408 10.29 -39.18 16.58
N GLN A 409 10.67 -39.11 17.85
CA GLN A 409 10.68 -37.85 18.60
C GLN A 409 12.00 -37.10 18.34
N LEU A 410 11.89 -35.83 17.96
CA LEU A 410 13.01 -34.91 17.89
C LEU A 410 13.60 -34.65 19.28
N ARG A 411 14.91 -34.38 19.39
CA ARG A 411 15.56 -34.18 20.69
C ARG A 411 15.01 -32.95 21.44
N TYR A 412 14.00 -33.18 22.27
CA TYR A 412 13.37 -32.19 23.13
C TYR A 412 12.83 -32.82 24.42
N ARG A 413 13.33 -32.36 25.57
CA ARG A 413 12.82 -32.70 26.89
C ARG A 413 13.15 -31.61 27.92
N ASN A 414 12.22 -31.34 28.81
CA ASN A 414 12.38 -30.34 29.88
C ASN A 414 12.81 -30.95 31.23
N LEU A 415 12.86 -32.29 31.31
CA LEU A 415 13.29 -33.04 32.48
C LEU A 415 14.31 -34.11 32.06
N PRO A 416 15.33 -34.41 32.89
CA PRO A 416 15.64 -33.84 34.22
C PRO A 416 16.17 -32.38 34.16
N ALA A 417 16.58 -31.79 35.30
CA ALA A 417 16.90 -30.36 35.50
C ALA A 417 17.79 -29.67 34.42
N ILE A 418 18.52 -30.46 33.63
CA ILE A 418 19.26 -29.98 32.46
C ILE A 418 18.42 -30.29 31.22
N SER A 419 17.57 -29.34 30.84
CA SER A 419 16.70 -29.49 29.68
C SER A 419 17.50 -29.62 28.39
N GLN A 420 17.09 -30.54 27.51
CA GLN A 420 17.65 -30.66 26.16
C GLN A 420 16.61 -30.14 25.18
N LYS A 421 16.82 -28.96 24.60
CA LYS A 421 15.78 -28.24 23.82
C LYS A 421 16.12 -28.09 22.34
N PHE A 422 16.99 -28.94 21.79
CA PHE A 422 17.55 -28.80 20.45
C PHE A 422 16.47 -28.57 19.37
N ALA A 423 15.40 -29.36 19.35
CA ALA A 423 14.31 -29.27 18.35
C ALA A 423 13.51 -27.95 18.35
N ARG A 424 13.71 -27.09 19.36
CA ARG A 424 13.07 -25.76 19.48
C ARG A 424 14.08 -24.66 19.77
N ASN A 425 15.38 -24.95 19.67
CA ASN A 425 16.45 -24.00 19.89
C ASN A 425 16.77 -23.20 18.63
N TRP A 426 15.84 -22.36 18.20
CA TRP A 426 16.01 -21.47 17.04
C TRP A 426 16.93 -20.27 17.33
N ASN A 427 17.48 -20.18 18.55
CA ASN A 427 18.21 -19.01 19.06
C ASN A 427 19.65 -18.92 18.54
N SER A 428 20.27 -20.01 18.06
CA SER A 428 21.63 -19.98 17.50
C SER A 428 21.74 -19.05 16.29
N TYR A 429 20.70 -19.00 15.46
CA TYR A 429 20.60 -18.09 14.32
C TYR A 429 20.44 -16.62 14.74
N ILE A 430 19.64 -16.36 15.77
CA ILE A 430 19.26 -15.01 16.18
C ILE A 430 20.36 -14.34 17.02
N ASN A 431 20.98 -15.09 17.93
CA ASN A 431 22.07 -14.58 18.78
C ASN A 431 23.33 -14.22 17.99
N ALA A 432 23.46 -14.70 16.74
CA ALA A 432 24.52 -14.32 15.81
C ALA A 432 24.24 -13.01 15.05
N GLY A 433 23.12 -12.33 15.31
CA GLY A 433 22.73 -11.10 14.61
C GLY A 433 22.33 -11.31 13.15
N GLN A 434 22.02 -12.56 12.77
CA GLN A 434 21.73 -12.97 11.39
C GLN A 434 20.23 -12.91 11.06
N GLU A 435 19.39 -12.27 11.89
CA GLU A 435 17.95 -12.20 11.66
C GLU A 435 17.62 -11.61 10.28
N LYS A 436 16.71 -12.27 9.57
CA LYS A 436 16.18 -11.78 8.29
C LYS A 436 14.68 -11.60 8.40
N PHE A 437 14.22 -10.48 7.88
CA PHE A 437 12.82 -10.10 7.85
C PHE A 437 12.35 -10.00 6.40
N PHE A 438 11.11 -10.36 6.16
CA PHE A 438 10.42 -9.99 4.93
C PHE A 438 8.95 -9.74 5.22
N THR A 439 8.35 -8.87 4.42
CA THR A 439 6.96 -8.45 4.55
C THR A 439 6.17 -9.00 3.38
N ILE A 440 4.99 -9.57 3.66
CA ILE A 440 4.00 -9.83 2.62
C ILE A 440 3.03 -8.66 2.61
N ASP A 441 2.89 -8.01 1.46
CA ASP A 441 1.92 -6.97 1.25
C ASP A 441 1.15 -7.18 -0.06
N LYS A 442 -0.13 -7.49 0.07
CA LYS A 442 -1.02 -7.74 -1.06
C LYS A 442 -2.00 -6.59 -1.30
N VAL A 443 -1.72 -5.40 -0.79
CA VAL A 443 -2.56 -4.21 -0.96
C VAL A 443 -1.80 -3.19 -1.78
N ALA A 444 -2.42 -2.66 -2.84
CA ALA A 444 -1.79 -1.61 -3.63
C ALA A 444 -1.85 -0.26 -2.91
N PRO A 445 -0.87 0.64 -3.13
CA PRO A 445 -0.93 1.99 -2.59
C PRO A 445 -2.18 2.69 -3.09
N PHE A 446 -2.77 3.56 -2.28
CA PHE A 446 -3.98 4.30 -2.68
C PHE A 446 -3.77 5.80 -2.61
N SER A 447 -4.59 6.54 -3.36
CA SER A 447 -4.53 8.00 -3.39
C SER A 447 -5.89 8.59 -3.03
N THR A 448 -5.87 9.62 -2.20
CA THR A 448 -7.05 10.42 -1.85
C THR A 448 -7.31 11.55 -2.83
N VAL A 449 -6.29 12.00 -3.57
CA VAL A 449 -6.38 12.97 -4.68
C VAL A 449 -5.34 12.58 -5.73
N PRO A 450 -5.67 11.70 -6.68
CA PRO A 450 -4.66 11.17 -7.59
C PRO A 450 -4.18 12.17 -8.63
N PHE A 451 -5.00 13.18 -8.93
CA PHE A 451 -4.69 14.20 -9.89
C PHE A 451 -5.61 15.42 -9.76
N SER A 452 -5.06 16.62 -9.71
CA SER A 452 -5.80 17.86 -9.98
C SER A 452 -4.92 18.81 -10.77
N VAL A 453 -5.46 19.41 -11.83
CA VAL A 453 -4.78 20.51 -12.53
C VAL A 453 -5.22 21.83 -11.92
N ALA A 454 -4.29 22.53 -11.27
CA ALA A 454 -4.44 23.95 -10.99
C ALA A 454 -3.62 24.76 -12.01
N TYR A 455 -4.26 25.72 -12.66
CA TYR A 455 -3.70 26.54 -13.73
C TYR A 455 -2.96 27.79 -13.22
N ASN A 456 -2.83 27.91 -11.89
CA ASN A 456 -2.37 29.10 -11.21
C ASN A 456 -0.95 29.45 -11.67
N ASN A 457 -0.83 30.60 -12.33
CA ASN A 457 0.41 31.19 -12.89
C ASN A 457 0.84 30.71 -14.29
N GLY A 458 -0.04 30.07 -15.07
CA GLY A 458 0.27 29.72 -16.46
C GLY A 458 1.16 28.49 -16.62
N LYS A 459 1.08 27.55 -15.67
CA LYS A 459 1.68 26.22 -15.73
C LYS A 459 0.61 25.16 -15.44
N ILE A 460 0.83 23.94 -15.93
CA ILE A 460 0.00 22.78 -15.62
C ILE A 460 0.48 22.21 -14.28
N GLU A 461 -0.32 22.30 -13.23
CA GLU A 461 -0.01 21.66 -11.95
C GLU A 461 -0.41 20.18 -11.95
N ILE A 462 0.47 19.31 -11.46
CA ILE A 462 0.29 17.88 -11.24
C ILE A 462 0.50 17.66 -9.75
N LYS A 463 -0.59 17.44 -9.01
CA LYS A 463 -0.54 17.24 -7.56
C LYS A 463 -1.00 15.84 -7.17
N TRP A 464 -0.34 15.25 -6.19
CA TRP A 464 -0.71 13.97 -5.61
C TRP A 464 -0.65 13.97 -4.09
N ASN A 465 -1.50 13.13 -3.49
CA ASN A 465 -1.43 12.69 -2.10
C ASN A 465 -1.64 11.18 -2.05
N VAL A 466 -0.59 10.44 -1.71
CA VAL A 466 -0.58 8.97 -1.80
C VAL A 466 -0.18 8.37 -0.46
N GLU A 467 -0.71 7.19 -0.17
CA GLU A 467 -0.44 6.48 1.06
C GLU A 467 -0.43 4.96 0.86
N ASP A 468 0.38 4.30 1.69
CA ASP A 468 0.45 2.86 1.81
C ASP A 468 0.73 2.44 3.27
N ALA A 469 0.10 1.34 3.71
CA ALA A 469 0.20 0.90 5.10
C ALA A 469 1.57 0.27 5.45
N LYS A 470 2.27 -0.29 4.46
CA LYS A 470 3.55 -1.00 4.61
C LYS A 470 4.74 -0.20 4.10
N GLY A 471 4.53 0.79 3.25
CA GLY A 471 5.55 1.76 2.86
C GLY A 471 5.55 2.05 1.37
N LEU A 472 5.90 3.29 1.01
CA LEU A 472 6.01 3.72 -0.37
C LEU A 472 7.45 3.56 -0.87
N TYR A 473 7.59 3.05 -2.09
CA TYR A 473 8.89 2.85 -2.72
C TYR A 473 9.28 3.99 -3.63
N SER A 474 8.43 4.37 -4.59
CA SER A 474 8.75 5.41 -5.57
C SER A 474 7.48 5.92 -6.25
N ILE A 475 7.57 7.10 -6.85
CA ILE A 475 6.50 7.72 -7.64
C ILE A 475 7.10 8.13 -8.98
N VAL A 476 6.47 7.75 -10.08
CA VAL A 476 6.97 7.98 -11.45
C VAL A 476 5.94 8.76 -12.25
N GLY A 477 6.37 9.85 -12.86
CA GLY A 477 5.59 10.65 -13.78
C GLY A 477 6.06 10.51 -15.22
N ASN A 478 5.14 10.20 -16.14
CA ASN A 478 5.42 10.20 -17.58
C ASN A 478 4.57 11.26 -18.28
N ILE A 479 5.13 11.94 -19.27
CA ILE A 479 4.44 12.97 -20.06
C ILE A 479 4.74 12.71 -21.53
N TYR A 480 3.69 12.55 -22.33
CA TYR A 480 3.78 12.29 -23.78
C TYR A 480 2.99 13.32 -24.57
N SER A 481 3.48 13.71 -25.75
CA SER A 481 2.78 14.58 -26.70
C SER A 481 1.99 13.76 -27.72
N SER A 482 0.81 14.24 -28.13
CA SER A 482 0.04 13.65 -29.25
C SER A 482 0.46 14.18 -30.63
N SER A 483 1.20 15.29 -30.68
CA SER A 483 1.68 15.92 -31.91
C SER A 483 3.18 16.26 -31.80
N THR A 484 3.64 17.30 -32.47
CA THR A 484 5.06 17.70 -32.46
C THR A 484 5.62 17.88 -31.05
N THR A 485 6.87 17.48 -30.86
CA THR A 485 7.57 17.54 -29.57
C THR A 485 8.23 18.91 -29.42
N TYR A 486 7.75 19.71 -28.47
CA TYR A 486 8.36 20.99 -28.13
C TYR A 486 9.04 20.92 -26.75
N PRO A 487 10.17 21.62 -26.54
CA PRO A 487 10.77 21.75 -25.22
C PRO A 487 9.81 22.42 -24.23
N MET A 488 9.71 21.86 -23.04
CA MET A 488 8.91 22.31 -21.91
C MET A 488 9.80 22.43 -20.67
N THR A 489 9.34 23.15 -19.65
CA THR A 489 10.08 23.28 -18.39
C THR A 489 9.31 22.65 -17.24
N LEU A 490 9.97 21.80 -16.46
CA LEU A 490 9.48 21.20 -15.24
C LEU A 490 10.04 21.94 -14.02
N SER A 491 9.19 22.05 -13.00
CA SER A 491 9.57 22.49 -11.66
C SER A 491 8.69 21.76 -10.64
N GLY A 492 9.05 21.72 -9.37
CA GLY A 492 8.26 21.02 -8.36
C GLY A 492 8.79 21.20 -6.96
N THR A 493 8.14 20.54 -6.00
CA THR A 493 8.56 20.49 -4.60
C THR A 493 9.90 19.77 -4.42
N THR A 494 10.59 20.05 -3.31
CA THR A 494 11.84 19.38 -2.91
C THR A 494 11.68 17.85 -2.90
N GLY A 495 12.70 17.13 -3.38
CA GLY A 495 12.71 15.66 -3.43
C GLY A 495 12.24 15.05 -4.76
N ILE A 496 11.72 15.87 -5.68
CA ILE A 496 11.39 15.44 -7.04
C ILE A 496 12.64 15.50 -7.92
N ILE A 497 12.90 14.41 -8.63
CA ILE A 497 13.98 14.23 -9.59
C ILE A 497 13.44 14.45 -10.99
N PHE A 498 14.17 15.24 -11.80
CA PHE A 498 13.94 15.41 -13.23
C PHE A 498 15.10 14.76 -14.00
N PRO A 499 14.95 13.53 -14.52
CA PRO A 499 16.06 12.75 -15.07
C PRO A 499 16.79 13.42 -16.23
N SER A 500 16.08 14.18 -17.06
CA SER A 500 16.63 14.93 -18.19
C SER A 500 16.98 16.38 -17.84
N GLY A 501 16.96 16.76 -16.55
CA GLY A 501 16.98 18.14 -16.11
C GLY A 501 15.61 18.82 -16.16
N THR A 502 15.56 20.10 -15.84
CA THR A 502 14.31 20.87 -15.79
C THR A 502 13.76 21.20 -17.17
N SER A 503 14.58 21.21 -18.23
CA SER A 503 14.10 21.32 -19.61
C SER A 503 13.94 19.93 -20.21
N PHE A 504 12.76 19.62 -20.73
CA PHE A 504 12.48 18.32 -21.34
C PHE A 504 11.56 18.46 -22.56
N SER A 505 11.73 17.58 -23.55
CA SER A 505 10.78 17.43 -24.67
C SER A 505 10.03 16.12 -24.49
N PRO A 506 8.70 16.12 -24.28
CA PRO A 506 7.93 14.89 -24.16
C PRO A 506 8.02 14.08 -25.45
N SER A 507 8.18 12.77 -25.34
CA SER A 507 8.15 11.87 -26.50
C SER A 507 6.73 11.76 -27.06
N LEU A 508 6.62 11.30 -28.31
CA LEU A 508 5.32 11.00 -28.91
C LEU A 508 4.62 9.87 -28.15
N TYR A 509 3.30 9.98 -28.04
CA TYR A 509 2.45 8.99 -27.39
C TYR A 509 2.51 7.59 -28.04
N THR A 510 3.15 7.40 -29.19
CA THR A 510 3.35 6.07 -29.79
C THR A 510 4.47 5.25 -29.13
N ASN A 511 5.39 5.89 -28.39
CA ASN A 511 6.58 5.26 -27.81
C ASN A 511 6.51 5.23 -26.27
N GLN A 512 5.45 4.62 -25.73
CA GLN A 512 5.15 4.65 -24.30
C GLN A 512 6.00 3.66 -23.50
N VAL A 513 6.66 4.17 -22.46
CA VAL A 513 7.28 3.38 -21.39
C VAL A 513 6.73 3.90 -20.06
N ILE A 514 5.52 3.49 -19.70
CA ILE A 514 4.81 4.07 -18.56
C ILE A 514 5.22 3.38 -17.26
N GLY A 515 5.49 4.17 -16.22
CA GLY A 515 5.74 3.69 -14.88
C GLY A 515 7.12 3.07 -14.65
N HIS A 516 8.00 3.04 -15.64
CA HIS A 516 9.34 2.47 -15.45
C HIS A 516 10.20 3.38 -14.55
N LEU A 517 10.85 2.79 -13.55
CA LEU A 517 11.62 3.46 -12.50
C LEU A 517 12.91 4.13 -12.96
N THR A 518 13.31 4.00 -14.22
CA THR A 518 14.58 4.55 -14.73
C THR A 518 14.45 5.06 -16.16
N VAL A 519 13.64 4.41 -17.00
CA VAL A 519 13.49 4.74 -18.43
C VAL A 519 12.18 5.49 -18.68
N GLY A 520 12.19 6.47 -19.60
CA GLY A 520 10.98 7.10 -20.14
C GLY A 520 10.20 8.02 -19.18
N ARG A 521 10.70 8.24 -17.96
CA ARG A 521 10.08 9.10 -16.95
C ARG A 521 10.47 10.57 -17.11
N ALA A 522 9.48 11.45 -17.02
CA ALA A 522 9.67 12.91 -17.03
C ALA A 522 10.07 13.43 -15.65
N PHE A 523 9.50 12.84 -14.59
CA PHE A 523 9.86 13.12 -13.20
C PHE A 523 9.72 11.86 -12.35
N ALA A 524 10.37 11.84 -11.19
CA ALA A 524 10.18 10.78 -10.21
C ALA A 524 10.49 11.25 -8.78
N VAL A 525 9.96 10.54 -7.79
CA VAL A 525 10.48 10.56 -6.42
C VAL A 525 11.43 9.37 -6.28
N ALA A 526 12.57 9.59 -5.61
CA ALA A 526 13.61 8.56 -5.47
C ALA A 526 13.05 7.25 -4.88
N PRO A 527 13.60 6.09 -5.28
CA PRO A 527 13.35 4.80 -4.62
C PRO A 527 13.61 4.81 -3.12
N ASP A 528 13.07 3.81 -2.42
CA ASP A 528 13.28 3.56 -0.99
C ASP A 528 12.93 4.78 -0.11
N MET A 529 11.74 5.33 -0.31
CA MET A 529 11.33 6.59 0.33
C MET A 529 11.23 6.50 1.86
N ALA A 530 11.15 5.28 2.43
CA ALA A 530 11.06 5.02 3.87
C ALA A 530 9.93 5.78 4.57
N VAL A 531 8.82 6.02 3.85
CA VAL A 531 7.63 6.72 4.35
C VAL A 531 6.36 5.97 3.95
N LYS A 532 5.30 6.17 4.72
CA LYS A 532 3.97 5.60 4.44
C LYS A 532 3.06 6.54 3.67
N THR A 533 3.37 7.83 3.66
CA THR A 533 2.59 8.85 2.97
C THR A 533 3.52 9.80 2.23
N HIS A 534 3.07 10.31 1.08
CA HIS A 534 3.82 11.31 0.34
C HIS A 534 2.89 12.27 -0.40
N THR A 535 3.21 13.55 -0.31
CA THR A 535 2.56 14.61 -1.09
C THR A 535 3.60 15.27 -1.97
N GLY A 536 3.21 15.62 -3.19
CA GLY A 536 4.11 16.31 -4.10
C GLY A 536 3.36 17.04 -5.19
N THR A 537 4.06 18.00 -5.76
CA THR A 537 3.54 18.83 -6.86
C THR A 537 4.61 19.02 -7.92
N VAL A 538 4.26 18.78 -9.17
CA VAL A 538 5.05 19.14 -10.36
C VAL A 538 4.29 20.17 -11.18
N TYR A 539 5.00 21.16 -11.69
CA TYR A 539 4.51 22.14 -12.64
C TYR A 539 5.14 21.89 -14.00
N VAL A 540 4.29 21.76 -15.03
CA VAL A 540 4.71 21.68 -16.43
C VAL A 540 4.44 23.03 -17.08
N ASP A 541 5.50 23.70 -17.52
CA ASP A 541 5.42 24.92 -18.32
C ASP A 541 5.57 24.53 -19.81
N PRO A 542 4.49 24.56 -20.60
CA PRO A 542 4.54 24.25 -22.03
C PRO A 542 5.22 25.37 -22.85
N GLY A 543 5.56 26.51 -22.24
CA GLY A 543 6.13 27.66 -22.91
C GLY A 543 5.24 28.17 -24.04
N ALA A 544 5.82 28.32 -25.23
CA ALA A 544 5.11 28.73 -26.43
C ALA A 544 4.39 27.57 -27.15
N ASN A 545 4.47 26.33 -26.67
CA ASN A 545 3.79 25.21 -27.31
C ASN A 545 2.27 25.35 -27.20
N ARG A 546 1.58 25.27 -28.34
CA ARG A 546 0.12 25.36 -28.46
C ARG A 546 -0.48 24.22 -29.28
N ASP A 547 0.33 23.23 -29.65
CA ASP A 547 -0.11 22.17 -30.54
C ASP A 547 -0.31 20.85 -29.78
N GLY A 548 -1.36 20.13 -30.17
CA GLY A 548 -1.71 18.82 -29.63
C GLY A 548 -2.04 18.82 -28.14
N SER A 549 -1.84 17.64 -27.56
CA SER A 549 -2.25 17.31 -26.19
C SER A 549 -1.19 16.53 -25.45
N LEU A 550 -1.16 16.70 -24.12
CA LEU A 550 -0.27 15.98 -23.22
C LEU A 550 -1.02 14.84 -22.56
N ASN A 551 -0.50 13.62 -22.71
CA ASN A 551 -0.92 12.45 -21.95
C ASN A 551 0.02 12.31 -20.76
N ILE A 552 -0.51 12.53 -19.57
CA ILE A 552 0.26 12.52 -18.32
C ILE A 552 -0.15 11.30 -17.51
N TYR A 553 0.84 10.53 -17.06
CA TYR A 553 0.66 9.37 -16.19
C TYR A 553 1.39 9.57 -14.87
N LEU A 554 0.78 9.10 -13.80
CA LEU A 554 1.37 8.99 -12.48
C LEU A 554 1.31 7.53 -12.04
N THR A 555 2.45 6.94 -11.71
CA THR A 555 2.57 5.55 -11.27
C THR A 555 3.18 5.55 -9.87
N VAL A 556 2.48 4.95 -8.90
CA VAL A 556 2.88 4.89 -7.49
C VAL A 556 3.25 3.46 -7.15
N PHE A 557 4.42 3.27 -6.57
CA PHE A 557 4.95 1.99 -6.12
C PHE A 557 4.99 1.95 -4.59
N ASP A 558 4.57 0.84 -4.00
CA ASP A 558 4.88 0.51 -2.62
C ASP A 558 6.18 -0.33 -2.53
N ASP A 559 6.64 -0.60 -1.31
CA ASP A 559 7.87 -1.37 -1.04
C ASP A 559 7.80 -2.84 -1.49
N ALA A 560 6.59 -3.35 -1.74
CA ALA A 560 6.30 -4.68 -2.24
C ALA A 560 6.17 -4.75 -3.77
N GLY A 561 6.21 -3.60 -4.44
CA GLY A 561 6.10 -3.46 -5.88
C GLY A 561 4.65 -3.41 -6.38
N ASN A 562 3.66 -3.31 -5.50
CA ASN A 562 2.29 -3.07 -5.94
C ASN A 562 2.18 -1.68 -6.55
N ILE A 563 1.39 -1.59 -7.61
CA ILE A 563 1.30 -0.40 -8.44
C ILE A 563 -0.13 0.08 -8.55
N THR A 564 -0.29 1.37 -8.30
CA THR A 564 -1.47 2.13 -8.67
C THR A 564 -1.09 3.20 -9.71
N GLN A 565 -1.88 3.29 -10.77
CA GLN A 565 -1.59 4.14 -11.91
C GLN A 565 -2.78 5.02 -12.24
N TYR A 566 -2.49 6.29 -12.54
CA TYR A 566 -3.45 7.30 -12.94
C TYR A 566 -3.02 7.94 -14.26
N ASN A 567 -3.99 8.38 -15.06
CA ASN A 567 -3.73 9.03 -16.33
C ASN A 567 -4.66 10.23 -16.54
N MET A 568 -4.19 11.20 -17.31
CA MET A 568 -5.00 12.33 -17.75
C MET A 568 -4.51 12.91 -19.07
N LEU A 569 -5.44 13.54 -19.80
CA LEU A 569 -5.22 14.18 -21.07
C LEU A 569 -5.38 15.69 -20.91
N TYR A 570 -4.39 16.45 -21.38
CA TYR A 570 -4.40 17.90 -21.33
C TYR A 570 -4.33 18.49 -22.75
N LEU A 571 -5.28 19.36 -23.13
CA LEU A 571 -5.32 19.99 -24.46
C LEU A 571 -4.56 21.33 -24.46
N LEU A 572 -3.49 21.45 -25.24
CA LEU A 572 -2.66 22.66 -25.31
C LEU A 572 -3.25 23.74 -26.24
N GLU A 573 -4.12 23.35 -27.17
CA GLU A 573 -4.61 24.21 -28.24
C GLU A 573 -5.49 25.36 -27.73
N ASP A 574 -5.46 26.51 -28.41
CA ASP A 574 -6.47 27.55 -28.24
C ASP A 574 -7.83 27.05 -28.77
N TRP A 575 -8.91 27.65 -28.30
CA TRP A 575 -10.28 27.29 -28.69
C TRP A 575 -11.09 28.55 -28.93
N ILE A 576 -12.21 28.38 -29.63
CA ILE A 576 -13.12 29.47 -29.97
C ILE A 576 -14.53 29.16 -29.48
N VAL A 577 -15.34 30.20 -29.38
CA VAL A 577 -16.78 30.09 -29.10
C VAL A 577 -17.55 30.90 -30.13
N SER A 578 -18.77 30.50 -30.43
CA SER A 578 -19.70 31.34 -31.17
C SER A 578 -21.15 31.09 -30.74
N ASP A 579 -22.09 31.87 -31.22
CA ASP A 579 -23.53 31.69 -30.98
C ASP A 579 -24.29 32.33 -32.14
N GLY A 580 -24.85 31.47 -33.01
CA GLY A 580 -25.54 31.84 -34.27
C GLY A 580 -24.70 32.59 -35.31
N GLY A 581 -23.41 32.83 -35.02
CA GLY A 581 -22.49 33.69 -35.78
C GLY A 581 -21.66 32.93 -36.79
N LEU A 582 -22.00 33.13 -38.07
CA LEU A 582 -21.44 32.34 -39.17
C LEU A 582 -19.95 32.61 -39.33
N ALA A 583 -19.14 31.55 -39.21
CA ALA A 583 -17.68 31.55 -39.26
C ALA A 583 -17.15 30.61 -40.36
N TYR A 584 -17.41 30.92 -41.63
CA TYR A 584 -17.14 30.03 -42.77
C TYR A 584 -15.73 30.20 -43.39
N SER A 585 -15.09 29.08 -43.76
CA SER A 585 -13.76 29.06 -44.37
C SER A 585 -13.48 27.75 -45.13
N GLN A 586 -13.05 27.81 -46.41
CA GLN A 586 -12.71 26.65 -47.26
C GLN A 586 -11.36 25.95 -46.91
N GLY A 587 -10.45 26.63 -46.19
CA GLY A 587 -9.09 26.11 -45.89
C GLY A 587 -8.44 26.75 -44.65
N GLY A 588 -9.22 26.88 -43.56
CA GLY A 588 -8.85 27.64 -42.35
C GLY A 588 -8.07 26.85 -41.29
N THR A 589 -7.79 27.47 -40.14
CA THR A 589 -6.88 26.94 -39.08
C THR A 589 -7.54 26.03 -38.04
N GLY A 590 -7.53 24.69 -38.18
CA GLY A 590 -8.07 23.71 -37.22
C GLY A 590 -8.00 24.06 -35.70
N PHE A 591 -9.10 23.83 -34.96
CA PHE A 591 -9.41 24.26 -33.58
C PHE A 591 -10.08 23.07 -32.89
N LYS A 592 -9.71 22.85 -31.63
CA LYS A 592 -10.31 21.81 -30.80
C LYS A 592 -11.47 22.39 -30.00
N THR A 593 -12.50 21.58 -29.80
CA THR A 593 -13.53 21.89 -28.81
C THR A 593 -12.97 21.60 -27.43
N LYS A 594 -12.94 22.61 -26.55
CA LYS A 594 -12.62 22.42 -25.13
C LYS A 594 -13.91 22.27 -24.34
N ILE A 595 -13.92 21.28 -23.46
CA ILE A 595 -14.99 21.06 -22.49
C ILE A 595 -14.47 21.56 -21.15
N PRO A 596 -14.98 22.67 -20.61
CA PRO A 596 -14.65 23.15 -19.27
C PRO A 596 -14.95 22.05 -18.25
N SER A 597 -13.95 21.69 -17.45
CA SER A 597 -14.01 20.56 -16.52
C SER A 597 -14.80 20.85 -15.24
N SER A 598 -15.10 22.13 -14.95
CA SER A 598 -15.80 22.55 -13.73
C SER A 598 -16.98 23.48 -14.01
N PRO A 599 -18.10 23.39 -13.26
CA PRO A 599 -19.20 24.36 -13.29
C PRO A 599 -18.78 25.79 -12.92
N THR A 600 -17.62 25.97 -12.28
CA THR A 600 -17.04 27.28 -11.94
C THR A 600 -16.17 27.87 -13.05
N ASP A 601 -15.80 27.07 -14.06
CA ASP A 601 -15.00 27.50 -15.21
C ASP A 601 -15.92 28.16 -16.25
N THR A 602 -16.58 29.25 -15.86
CA THR A 602 -17.48 30.00 -16.76
C THR A 602 -16.77 31.26 -17.26
N TRP A 603 -17.01 31.63 -18.52
CA TRP A 603 -16.63 32.95 -19.04
C TRP A 603 -17.72 34.01 -18.80
N GLY A 604 -18.79 33.69 -18.06
CA GLY A 604 -20.00 34.49 -17.97
C GLY A 604 -19.83 35.88 -17.33
N SER A 605 -18.65 36.19 -16.77
CA SER A 605 -18.30 37.52 -16.28
C SER A 605 -17.45 38.34 -17.26
N VAL A 606 -17.14 37.79 -18.44
CA VAL A 606 -16.23 38.37 -19.44
C VAL A 606 -16.88 38.40 -20.83
N LEU A 607 -17.60 37.34 -21.20
CA LEU A 607 -18.39 37.29 -22.42
C LEU A 607 -19.88 37.03 -22.09
N PRO A 608 -20.81 37.64 -22.86
CA PRO A 608 -20.57 38.63 -23.91
C PRO A 608 -20.04 39.97 -23.35
N LEU A 609 -19.37 40.79 -24.17
CA LEU A 609 -18.81 42.09 -23.74
C LEU A 609 -19.90 43.15 -23.36
N ARG A 610 -21.17 42.78 -23.34
CA ARG A 610 -22.31 43.69 -23.12
C ARG A 610 -23.29 43.10 -22.12
N ASP A 611 -23.68 43.90 -21.14
CA ASP A 611 -24.82 43.63 -20.25
C ASP A 611 -26.12 43.83 -21.04
N ILE A 612 -26.57 42.80 -21.74
CA ILE A 612 -27.85 42.83 -22.46
C ILE A 612 -28.87 42.05 -21.63
N SER A 613 -30.08 42.60 -21.54
CA SER A 613 -31.24 42.01 -20.84
C SER A 613 -31.34 40.48 -20.98
N PRO A 614 -31.71 39.74 -19.91
CA PRO A 614 -31.75 38.26 -19.86
C PRO A 614 -32.64 37.58 -20.92
N LEU A 615 -33.39 38.35 -21.70
CA LEU A 615 -34.27 37.89 -22.78
C LEU A 615 -33.62 37.92 -24.19
N VAL A 616 -32.41 38.48 -24.35
CA VAL A 616 -31.80 38.81 -25.66
C VAL A 616 -30.43 38.13 -25.88
N GLU A 617 -29.88 37.47 -24.86
CA GLU A 617 -28.45 37.14 -24.82
C GLU A 617 -28.04 35.97 -25.73
N SER A 618 -26.96 36.20 -26.49
CA SER A 618 -26.39 35.33 -27.54
C SER A 618 -24.88 35.05 -27.39
N LEU A 619 -24.30 34.89 -26.19
CA LEU A 619 -23.00 34.18 -26.03
C LEU A 619 -22.71 33.75 -24.58
N THR A 620 -23.74 33.27 -23.87
CA THR A 620 -23.56 32.80 -22.48
C THR A 620 -22.77 31.51 -22.40
N PHE A 621 -22.24 31.15 -21.23
CA PHE A 621 -21.71 29.81 -21.01
C PHE A 621 -22.73 28.68 -21.31
N ALA A 622 -24.02 28.92 -21.04
CA ALA A 622 -25.07 27.90 -21.16
C ALA A 622 -25.64 27.76 -22.58
N LYS A 623 -25.55 28.82 -23.39
CA LYS A 623 -26.12 28.87 -24.76
C LYS A 623 -25.04 28.97 -25.83
N GLY A 624 -23.88 29.50 -25.47
CA GLY A 624 -22.73 29.63 -26.35
C GLY A 624 -22.31 28.26 -26.82
N ASP A 625 -22.25 28.15 -28.12
CA ASP A 625 -21.79 26.95 -28.74
C ASP A 625 -20.27 26.88 -28.58
N LEU A 626 -19.79 25.91 -27.79
CA LEU A 626 -18.36 25.52 -27.73
C LEU A 626 -17.85 24.93 -29.06
N SER A 627 -18.69 25.01 -30.07
CA SER A 627 -18.50 24.60 -31.44
C SER A 627 -19.57 25.29 -32.25
N SER A 628 -19.23 26.36 -32.94
CA SER A 628 -20.23 27.00 -33.78
C SER A 628 -19.61 27.61 -35.02
N GLU A 629 -20.19 27.11 -36.10
CA GLU A 629 -20.15 27.60 -37.46
C GLU A 629 -18.79 27.73 -38.16
N MET A 630 -17.71 27.24 -37.56
CA MET A 630 -16.60 26.66 -38.33
C MET A 630 -16.94 25.19 -38.63
N TRP A 631 -16.73 24.61 -39.82
CA TRP A 631 -15.54 24.74 -40.65
C TRP A 631 -15.64 23.93 -41.95
N ALA A 632 -14.92 24.32 -43.00
CA ALA A 632 -14.42 23.37 -43.99
C ALA A 632 -12.96 22.97 -43.68
N GLU A 633 -12.75 21.66 -43.58
CA GLU A 633 -11.47 21.06 -43.98
C GLU A 633 -11.70 20.36 -45.32
N GLY A 634 -10.71 20.38 -46.21
CA GLY A 634 -10.63 19.55 -47.41
C GLY A 634 -11.80 19.64 -48.40
N ALA A 635 -11.61 20.38 -49.49
CA ALA A 635 -12.35 20.15 -50.73
C ALA A 635 -12.05 18.72 -51.24
N GLY A 636 -12.74 17.71 -50.71
CA GLY A 636 -12.57 16.30 -51.08
C GLY A 636 -12.75 15.25 -49.97
N GLY A 637 -12.96 15.64 -48.69
CA GLY A 637 -13.22 14.69 -47.61
C GLY A 637 -14.71 14.30 -47.47
N LEU A 638 -15.01 13.08 -47.01
CA LEU A 638 -16.37 12.70 -46.61
C LEU A 638 -16.82 13.59 -45.44
N LEU A 639 -18.07 14.06 -45.48
CA LEU A 639 -18.71 14.74 -44.35
C LEU A 639 -18.64 13.83 -43.12
N THR A 640 -18.08 14.32 -42.01
CA THR A 640 -18.09 13.57 -40.75
C THR A 640 -19.40 13.83 -39.99
N PRO A 641 -19.92 12.84 -39.23
CA PRO A 641 -21.10 13.04 -38.38
C PRO A 641 -20.94 14.23 -37.41
N LEU A 642 -22.06 14.92 -37.15
CA LEU A 642 -22.17 15.93 -36.12
C LEU A 642 -21.68 15.38 -34.77
N THR A 643 -20.62 15.96 -34.22
CA THR A 643 -20.10 15.55 -32.91
C THR A 643 -20.59 16.52 -31.84
N LYS A 644 -21.36 16.01 -30.87
CA LYS A 644 -21.84 16.78 -29.72
C LYS A 644 -20.69 17.04 -28.73
N SER A 645 -20.51 18.28 -28.28
CA SER A 645 -19.34 18.60 -27.44
C SER A 645 -19.49 18.30 -25.94
N SER A 646 -20.69 18.27 -25.35
CA SER A 646 -20.90 17.77 -23.97
C SER A 646 -22.37 17.44 -23.64
N ILE A 647 -22.65 17.05 -22.39
CA ILE A 647 -24.01 16.79 -21.87
C ILE A 647 -24.69 18.11 -21.44
N THR A 648 -23.92 19.11 -20.99
CA THR A 648 -24.41 20.37 -20.41
C THR A 648 -24.51 21.51 -21.43
N ASN A 649 -23.64 21.54 -22.44
CA ASN A 649 -23.77 22.40 -23.61
C ASN A 649 -24.44 21.63 -24.78
N LYS A 650 -25.15 22.34 -25.65
CA LYS A 650 -25.87 21.74 -26.80
C LYS A 650 -25.11 21.90 -28.12
N SER A 651 -23.80 22.13 -28.06
CA SER A 651 -23.04 22.52 -29.23
C SER A 651 -22.63 21.33 -30.11
N TYR A 652 -22.61 21.55 -31.43
CA TYR A 652 -22.21 20.56 -32.42
C TYR A 652 -21.08 21.03 -33.33
N LYS A 653 -20.20 20.09 -33.72
CA LYS A 653 -19.15 20.31 -34.72
C LYS A 653 -19.46 19.57 -36.03
N ILE A 654 -19.27 20.23 -37.18
CA ILE A 654 -19.27 19.62 -38.53
C ILE A 654 -17.87 19.76 -39.15
N VAL A 655 -17.40 18.73 -39.87
CA VAL A 655 -16.14 18.75 -40.62
C VAL A 655 -16.42 18.43 -42.09
N ASN A 656 -15.65 19.04 -43.00
CA ASN A 656 -15.73 18.87 -44.46
C ASN A 656 -17.05 19.35 -45.10
N PHE A 657 -17.70 20.37 -44.54
CA PHE A 657 -18.88 20.97 -45.18
C PHE A 657 -18.47 21.81 -46.40
N GLY A 658 -18.99 21.47 -47.58
CA GLY A 658 -18.64 22.11 -48.86
C GLY A 658 -19.13 23.57 -49.01
N GLY A 659 -19.81 24.11 -48.00
CA GLY A 659 -20.25 25.51 -47.98
C GLY A 659 -21.24 25.87 -49.08
N TYR A 660 -21.36 27.17 -49.33
CA TYR A 660 -22.06 27.71 -50.50
C TYR A 660 -21.06 27.94 -51.64
N ASN A 661 -21.44 27.57 -52.86
CA ASN A 661 -20.57 27.65 -54.04
C ASN A 661 -20.64 29.05 -54.66
N PHE A 662 -19.89 30.01 -54.12
CA PHE A 662 -19.70 31.35 -54.69
C PHE A 662 -18.27 31.53 -55.19
N SER A 663 -18.09 32.15 -56.36
CA SER A 663 -16.76 32.52 -56.88
C SER A 663 -16.24 33.84 -56.29
N SER A 664 -17.14 34.72 -55.85
CA SER A 664 -16.84 36.00 -55.19
C SER A 664 -18.05 36.44 -54.37
N TYR A 665 -17.84 36.71 -53.07
CA TYR A 665 -18.80 37.42 -52.24
C TYR A 665 -18.98 38.85 -52.74
N TYR A 666 -17.89 39.52 -53.11
CA TYR A 666 -17.95 40.90 -53.59
C TYR A 666 -18.89 41.04 -54.79
N ASP A 667 -18.65 40.29 -55.87
CA ASP A 667 -19.45 40.38 -57.08
C ASP A 667 -20.91 40.04 -56.79
N ARG A 668 -21.15 38.99 -56.00
CA ARG A 668 -22.50 38.56 -55.65
C ARG A 668 -23.28 39.64 -54.89
N PHE A 669 -22.70 40.18 -53.81
CA PHE A 669 -23.37 41.18 -53.00
C PHE A 669 -23.48 42.54 -53.70
N TYR A 670 -22.48 42.88 -54.52
CA TYR A 670 -22.52 44.11 -55.29
C TYR A 670 -23.66 44.08 -56.32
N GLN A 671 -23.85 42.95 -57.02
CA GLN A 671 -24.98 42.79 -57.93
C GLN A 671 -26.33 42.84 -57.20
N LEU A 672 -26.48 42.11 -56.09
CA LEU A 672 -27.72 42.16 -55.28
C LEU A 672 -28.03 43.58 -54.78
N TYR A 673 -26.99 44.34 -54.42
CA TYR A 673 -27.15 45.74 -54.06
C TYR A 673 -27.62 46.58 -55.26
N LEU A 674 -27.01 46.43 -56.44
CA LEU A 674 -27.42 47.16 -57.65
C LEU A 674 -28.88 46.88 -58.02
N ASP A 675 -29.28 45.60 -57.94
CA ASP A 675 -30.66 45.16 -58.24
C ASP A 675 -31.69 45.80 -57.28
N ASN A 676 -31.31 45.99 -56.01
CA ASN A 676 -32.20 46.51 -54.97
C ASN A 676 -32.02 48.02 -54.70
N LYS A 677 -31.03 48.67 -55.31
CA LYS A 677 -30.67 50.09 -55.09
C LYS A 677 -31.85 51.03 -55.30
N THR A 678 -32.67 50.77 -56.31
CA THR A 678 -33.86 51.59 -56.63
C THR A 678 -34.90 51.56 -55.52
N ASN A 679 -35.03 50.45 -54.79
CA ASN A 679 -35.96 50.32 -53.65
C ASN A 679 -35.53 51.14 -52.43
N LEU A 680 -34.23 51.44 -52.30
CA LEU A 680 -33.71 52.27 -51.21
C LEU A 680 -33.95 53.77 -51.46
N GLY A 681 -34.07 54.19 -52.73
CA GLY A 681 -34.47 55.53 -53.13
C GLY A 681 -33.66 56.64 -52.45
N THR A 682 -34.36 57.65 -51.91
CA THR A 682 -33.75 58.82 -51.24
C THR A 682 -33.20 58.52 -49.84
N LEU A 683 -33.42 57.32 -49.30
CA LEU A 683 -32.92 56.90 -47.99
C LEU A 683 -31.45 56.44 -48.03
N LEU A 684 -30.88 56.35 -49.23
CA LEU A 684 -29.53 55.87 -49.49
C LEU A 684 -28.57 57.02 -49.81
N VAL A 685 -27.40 57.00 -49.18
CA VAL A 685 -26.22 57.74 -49.61
C VAL A 685 -25.19 56.75 -50.15
N GLU A 686 -24.80 56.90 -51.41
CA GLU A 686 -23.70 56.16 -52.04
C GLU A 686 -22.52 57.10 -52.27
N LYS A 687 -21.32 56.70 -51.85
CA LYS A 687 -20.09 57.48 -52.02
C LYS A 687 -18.94 56.61 -52.48
N THR A 688 -18.32 56.98 -53.59
CA THR A 688 -17.03 56.42 -54.02
C THR A 688 -15.90 57.13 -53.30
N LEU A 689 -15.07 56.38 -52.58
CA LEU A 689 -13.87 56.89 -51.92
C LEU A 689 -12.77 57.07 -52.95
N GLY A 690 -12.16 58.27 -52.96
CA GLY A 690 -11.08 58.61 -53.88
C GLY A 690 -9.81 57.77 -53.68
N SER A 691 -8.89 57.86 -54.62
CA SER A 691 -7.59 57.18 -54.54
C SER A 691 -6.76 57.64 -53.33
N THR A 692 -6.92 58.88 -52.88
CA THR A 692 -6.22 59.45 -51.71
C THR A 692 -6.83 59.05 -50.37
N THR A 693 -8.07 58.54 -50.34
CA THR A 693 -8.68 58.01 -49.11
C THR A 693 -8.20 56.58 -48.91
N THR A 694 -7.17 56.43 -48.06
CA THR A 694 -6.59 55.14 -47.70
C THR A 694 -7.11 54.60 -46.38
N GLU A 695 -7.84 55.42 -45.61
CA GLU A 695 -8.25 55.09 -44.25
C GLU A 695 -9.67 55.58 -43.91
N LEU A 696 -10.39 54.79 -43.12
CA LEU A 696 -11.60 55.19 -42.40
C LEU A 696 -11.25 55.62 -40.98
N THR A 697 -11.61 56.85 -40.61
CA THR A 697 -11.36 57.43 -39.28
C THR A 697 -12.60 58.11 -38.72
N SER A 698 -12.67 58.24 -37.37
CA SER A 698 -13.76 58.90 -36.65
C SER A 698 -15.14 58.28 -36.99
N THR A 699 -16.22 59.07 -36.99
CA THR A 699 -17.59 58.58 -37.21
C THR A 699 -17.97 58.49 -38.69
N LEU A 700 -18.66 57.41 -39.03
CA LEU A 700 -19.13 57.11 -40.39
C LEU A 700 -20.09 58.19 -40.92
N THR A 701 -21.06 58.58 -40.10
CA THR A 701 -22.07 59.61 -40.41
C THR A 701 -21.44 60.97 -40.71
N ALA A 702 -20.51 61.43 -39.86
CA ALA A 702 -19.95 62.78 -40.02
C ALA A 702 -19.04 62.93 -41.24
N ASN A 703 -18.26 61.89 -41.56
CA ASN A 703 -17.18 62.00 -42.55
C ASN A 703 -17.54 61.45 -43.94
N TYR A 704 -18.49 60.52 -44.03
CA TYR A 704 -18.73 59.79 -45.28
C TYR A 704 -20.18 59.80 -45.74
N CYS A 705 -21.13 59.62 -44.82
CA CYS A 705 -22.51 59.25 -45.17
C CYS A 705 -23.56 60.35 -44.93
N GLY A 706 -23.22 61.42 -44.19
CA GLY A 706 -24.16 62.50 -43.91
C GLY A 706 -25.22 62.14 -42.87
N ASN A 707 -26.36 62.85 -42.85
CA ASN A 707 -27.35 62.78 -41.76
C ASN A 707 -28.25 61.53 -41.83
N GLN A 708 -28.25 60.72 -40.77
CA GLN A 708 -29.05 59.49 -40.64
C GLN A 708 -30.57 59.71 -40.63
N SER A 709 -31.05 60.88 -40.21
CA SER A 709 -32.50 61.16 -40.16
C SER A 709 -33.11 61.27 -41.55
N THR A 710 -32.31 61.62 -42.56
CA THR A 710 -32.76 61.77 -43.95
C THR A 710 -32.27 60.64 -44.85
N ALA A 711 -31.09 60.10 -44.57
CA ALA A 711 -30.52 58.98 -45.31
C ALA A 711 -29.96 57.93 -44.32
N PRO A 712 -30.80 57.04 -43.78
CA PRO A 712 -30.37 56.06 -42.78
C PRO A 712 -29.40 55.01 -43.35
N TYR A 713 -29.33 54.83 -44.67
CA TYR A 713 -28.55 53.77 -45.32
C TYR A 713 -27.35 54.36 -46.07
N CYS A 714 -26.17 53.75 -45.90
CA CYS A 714 -24.96 54.20 -46.57
C CYS A 714 -24.22 53.09 -47.32
N VAL A 715 -23.73 53.40 -48.51
CA VAL A 715 -22.83 52.53 -49.28
C VAL A 715 -21.54 53.26 -49.62
N LEU A 716 -20.42 52.67 -49.22
CA LEU A 716 -19.09 53.16 -49.59
C LEU A 716 -18.44 52.22 -50.61
N LEU A 717 -17.95 52.78 -51.72
CA LEU A 717 -17.24 52.04 -52.76
C LEU A 717 -15.77 52.46 -52.74
N LYS A 718 -14.86 51.51 -52.52
CA LYS A 718 -13.42 51.75 -52.50
C LYS A 718 -12.71 50.86 -53.52
N SER A 719 -11.97 51.48 -54.43
CA SER A 719 -10.99 50.79 -55.28
C SER A 719 -9.60 50.90 -54.66
N GLY A 720 -8.90 49.77 -54.54
CA GLY A 720 -7.63 49.64 -53.84
C GLY A 720 -7.77 49.36 -52.34
N PRO A 721 -6.64 49.28 -51.60
CA PRO A 721 -6.65 48.90 -50.20
C PRO A 721 -7.31 49.95 -49.30
N LEU A 722 -7.84 49.49 -48.17
CA LEU A 722 -8.48 50.32 -47.15
C LEU A 722 -8.02 49.93 -45.75
N PHE A 723 -7.67 50.91 -44.94
CA PHE A 723 -7.41 50.73 -43.51
C PHE A 723 -8.58 51.25 -42.67
N VAL A 724 -8.98 50.53 -41.63
CA VAL A 724 -9.97 50.97 -40.64
C VAL A 724 -9.23 51.26 -39.34
N ASN A 725 -9.18 52.54 -38.99
CA ASN A 725 -8.49 53.01 -37.78
C ASN A 725 -9.16 52.48 -36.51
N THR A 726 -8.40 52.30 -35.43
CA THR A 726 -8.92 51.94 -34.09
C THR A 726 -9.98 52.90 -33.56
N GLY A 727 -9.90 54.17 -33.94
CA GLY A 727 -10.86 55.21 -33.58
C GLY A 727 -12.09 55.29 -34.47
N PHE A 728 -12.24 54.42 -35.47
CA PHE A 728 -13.41 54.40 -36.35
C PHE A 728 -14.68 53.95 -35.61
N ILE A 729 -15.77 54.67 -35.85
CA ILE A 729 -17.09 54.40 -35.27
C ILE A 729 -18.09 54.19 -36.40
N CYS A 730 -18.63 52.97 -36.49
CA CYS A 730 -19.75 52.60 -37.33
C CYS A 730 -21.08 53.06 -36.71
N ASP A 731 -21.35 54.36 -36.75
CA ASP A 731 -22.55 54.93 -36.16
C ASP A 731 -23.78 54.88 -37.06
N GLN A 732 -23.75 54.24 -38.22
CA GLN A 732 -24.86 54.17 -39.19
C GLN A 732 -25.00 52.80 -39.85
N LYS A 733 -26.14 52.52 -40.49
CA LYS A 733 -26.41 51.29 -41.26
C LYS A 733 -25.69 51.34 -42.60
N ALA A 734 -24.60 50.57 -42.75
CA ALA A 734 -23.75 50.69 -43.93
C ALA A 734 -23.20 49.39 -44.51
N VAL A 735 -22.98 49.40 -45.83
CA VAL A 735 -22.23 48.39 -46.58
C VAL A 735 -21.03 49.05 -47.24
N ILE A 736 -19.86 48.48 -47.03
CA ILE A 736 -18.57 49.01 -47.49
C ILE A 736 -17.96 47.97 -48.43
N PHE A 737 -17.98 48.28 -49.72
CA PHE A 737 -17.37 47.47 -50.77
C PHE A 737 -15.92 47.90 -50.98
N VAL A 738 -14.99 46.97 -50.79
CA VAL A 738 -13.55 47.18 -50.99
C VAL A 738 -13.05 46.26 -52.10
N ASN A 739 -12.76 46.82 -53.27
CA ASN A 739 -12.07 46.12 -54.33
C ASN A 739 -10.55 46.21 -54.12
N GLY A 740 -10.06 45.46 -53.14
CA GLY A 740 -8.69 45.47 -52.65
C GLY A 740 -8.60 44.78 -51.29
N ASP A 741 -7.46 44.94 -50.60
CA ASP A 741 -7.29 44.41 -49.24
C ASP A 741 -7.88 45.36 -48.19
N LEU A 742 -8.43 44.81 -47.11
CA LEU A 742 -8.91 45.53 -45.94
C LEU A 742 -8.00 45.24 -44.74
N THR A 743 -7.56 46.26 -44.02
CA THR A 743 -6.87 46.10 -42.74
C THR A 743 -7.66 46.80 -41.65
N ILE A 744 -7.94 46.11 -40.54
CA ILE A 744 -8.65 46.64 -39.37
C ILE A 744 -7.65 46.76 -38.23
N GLY A 745 -7.51 47.96 -37.65
CA GLY A 745 -6.60 48.25 -36.54
C GLY A 745 -6.97 47.59 -35.20
N GLY A 746 -7.79 46.53 -35.20
CA GLY A 746 -8.16 45.78 -33.98
C GLY A 746 -9.48 46.19 -33.33
N LYS A 747 -10.11 47.30 -33.73
CA LYS A 747 -11.39 47.73 -33.12
C LYS A 747 -12.36 48.39 -34.10
N ILE A 748 -13.64 48.03 -33.99
CA ILE A 748 -14.76 48.75 -34.64
C ILE A 748 -15.90 48.88 -33.62
N LYS A 749 -16.20 50.10 -33.21
CA LYS A 749 -17.34 50.41 -32.33
C LYS A 749 -18.52 50.88 -33.15
N ASN A 750 -19.75 50.66 -32.66
CA ASN A 750 -20.92 51.30 -33.26
C ASN A 750 -21.18 52.71 -32.71
N HIS A 751 -20.69 53.02 -31.52
CA HIS A 751 -20.93 54.33 -30.91
C HIS A 751 -19.83 54.70 -29.92
N ALA A 752 -19.69 56.00 -29.62
CA ALA A 752 -18.72 56.51 -28.65
C ALA A 752 -19.02 56.03 -27.21
N SER A 753 -20.29 55.76 -26.92
CA SER A 753 -20.79 55.12 -25.69
C SER A 753 -21.42 53.76 -26.03
N LEU A 754 -21.28 52.78 -25.13
CA LEU A 754 -21.63 51.36 -25.31
C LEU A 754 -23.13 51.03 -25.56
N ARG A 755 -24.00 51.99 -25.92
CA ARG A 755 -25.46 51.89 -25.73
C ARG A 755 -26.35 52.04 -26.98
N ARG A 756 -25.85 51.89 -28.21
CA ARG A 756 -26.71 51.89 -29.42
C ARG A 756 -26.46 50.66 -30.30
N ASP A 757 -27.46 49.79 -30.36
CA ASP A 757 -27.43 48.48 -31.05
C ASP A 757 -28.15 48.47 -32.41
N SER A 758 -28.57 49.64 -32.91
CA SER A 758 -29.27 49.77 -34.19
C SER A 758 -28.37 49.96 -35.40
N ASP A 759 -27.09 50.26 -35.18
CA ASP A 759 -26.12 50.59 -36.21
C ASP A 759 -25.22 49.40 -36.50
N ALA A 760 -24.81 49.24 -37.76
CA ALA A 760 -24.13 48.04 -38.21
C ALA A 760 -23.42 48.31 -39.53
N CYS A 761 -22.17 47.84 -39.62
CA CYS A 761 -21.37 47.90 -40.84
C CYS A 761 -21.11 46.48 -41.37
N MET A 762 -21.25 46.34 -42.69
CA MET A 762 -20.83 45.15 -43.41
C MET A 762 -19.67 45.51 -44.33
N PHE A 763 -18.59 44.75 -44.28
CA PHE A 763 -17.44 44.89 -45.16
C PHE A 763 -17.42 43.74 -46.14
N ILE A 764 -17.31 44.05 -47.43
CA ILE A 764 -17.31 43.07 -48.52
C ILE A 764 -16.09 43.32 -49.38
N VAL A 765 -15.18 42.35 -49.41
CA VAL A 765 -13.78 42.58 -49.79
C VAL A 765 -13.31 41.54 -50.83
N THR A 766 -12.73 42.00 -51.95
CA THR A 766 -12.14 41.10 -52.97
C THR A 766 -10.75 40.58 -52.59
N GLY A 767 -10.02 41.34 -51.78
CA GLY A 767 -8.69 41.01 -51.27
C GLY A 767 -8.73 40.25 -49.96
N ASN A 768 -7.64 40.33 -49.19
CA ASN A 768 -7.56 39.80 -47.83
C ASN A 768 -8.17 40.78 -46.82
N ILE A 769 -8.66 40.26 -45.70
CA ILE A 769 -8.95 41.05 -44.50
C ILE A 769 -7.90 40.73 -43.44
N VAL A 770 -7.18 41.74 -42.96
CA VAL A 770 -6.19 41.60 -41.88
C VAL A 770 -6.70 42.31 -40.63
N ILE A 771 -6.87 41.57 -39.53
CA ILE A 771 -7.26 42.12 -38.23
C ILE A 771 -6.00 42.20 -37.36
N GLN A 772 -5.57 43.42 -37.06
CA GLN A 772 -4.40 43.71 -36.24
C GLN A 772 -4.72 43.65 -34.73
N GLU A 773 -3.69 43.73 -33.89
CA GLU A 773 -3.85 43.94 -32.45
C GLU A 773 -4.49 45.31 -32.17
N GLY A 774 -5.43 45.36 -31.23
CA GLY A 774 -6.01 46.60 -30.73
C GLY A 774 -5.33 47.13 -29.47
N ASP A 775 -5.96 48.14 -28.86
CA ASP A 775 -5.58 48.67 -27.56
C ASP A 775 -5.68 47.59 -26.48
N ASN A 776 -4.87 47.67 -25.41
CA ASN A 776 -4.88 46.69 -24.32
C ASN A 776 -6.27 46.58 -23.63
N ALA A 777 -7.00 45.52 -23.96
CA ALA A 777 -8.31 45.20 -23.38
C ALA A 777 -8.20 44.39 -22.08
N SER A 778 -7.03 43.85 -21.76
CA SER A 778 -6.75 42.97 -20.62
C SER A 778 -5.79 43.57 -19.57
N PRO A 779 -6.02 44.78 -19.04
CA PRO A 779 -5.09 45.42 -18.12
C PRO A 779 -4.97 44.69 -16.76
N SER A 780 -6.02 43.99 -16.32
CA SER A 780 -6.08 43.30 -15.02
C SER A 780 -6.89 42.01 -15.03
N THR A 781 -7.98 41.94 -15.80
CA THR A 781 -8.76 40.74 -16.15
C THR A 781 -8.63 40.47 -17.65
N LEU A 782 -8.92 39.25 -18.11
CA LEU A 782 -8.99 39.02 -19.56
C LEU A 782 -10.09 39.90 -20.15
N GLY A 783 -9.78 40.57 -21.26
CA GLY A 783 -10.70 41.31 -22.11
C GLY A 783 -10.49 40.96 -23.58
N TYR A 784 -11.30 41.58 -24.44
CA TYR A 784 -11.32 41.30 -25.87
C TYR A 784 -11.30 42.59 -26.69
N ASP A 785 -10.58 42.55 -27.80
CA ASP A 785 -10.74 43.49 -28.91
C ASP A 785 -12.15 43.32 -29.49
N GLU A 786 -12.89 44.43 -29.67
CA GLU A 786 -14.29 44.40 -30.12
C GLU A 786 -14.40 44.86 -31.57
N ILE A 787 -14.94 43.98 -32.43
CA ILE A 787 -15.31 44.31 -33.82
C ILE A 787 -16.82 44.18 -33.97
N ASN A 788 -17.50 45.30 -34.13
CA ASN A 788 -18.91 45.34 -34.53
C ASN A 788 -19.02 45.44 -36.05
N ALA A 789 -18.86 44.30 -36.73
CA ALA A 789 -19.05 44.24 -38.17
C ALA A 789 -19.40 42.82 -38.64
N TYR A 790 -19.98 42.73 -39.83
CA TYR A 790 -20.02 41.50 -40.61
C TYR A 790 -18.98 41.56 -41.73
N LEU A 791 -18.10 40.57 -41.83
CA LEU A 791 -16.94 40.58 -42.73
C LEU A 791 -17.07 39.47 -43.79
N PHE A 792 -17.04 39.86 -45.06
CA PHE A 792 -16.99 38.98 -46.22
C PHE A 792 -15.71 39.20 -47.01
N CYS A 793 -15.04 38.11 -47.36
CA CYS A 793 -13.73 38.13 -48.01
C CYS A 793 -13.63 37.06 -49.10
N ASP A 794 -13.20 37.44 -50.29
CA ASP A 794 -12.95 36.47 -51.38
C ASP A 794 -11.62 35.71 -51.16
N LYS A 795 -10.66 36.30 -50.47
CA LYS A 795 -9.39 35.64 -50.11
C LYS A 795 -9.40 35.23 -48.65
N GLN A 796 -8.37 35.59 -47.88
CA GLN A 796 -8.19 35.15 -46.51
C GLN A 796 -8.60 36.23 -45.50
N ILE A 797 -9.19 35.81 -44.39
CA ILE A 797 -9.26 36.62 -43.17
C ILE A 797 -8.11 36.18 -42.27
N ILE A 798 -7.20 37.09 -41.95
CA ILE A 798 -6.01 36.85 -41.14
C ILE A 798 -6.15 37.65 -39.84
N ILE A 799 -6.37 36.96 -38.73
CA ILE A 799 -6.34 37.56 -37.40
C ILE A 799 -4.90 37.44 -36.89
N ASN A 800 -4.24 38.58 -36.69
CA ASN A 800 -2.86 38.64 -36.23
C ASN A 800 -2.74 38.28 -34.75
N ALA A 801 -1.54 37.82 -34.39
CA ALA A 801 -1.13 37.64 -33.01
C ALA A 801 -1.00 38.99 -32.30
N GLU A 802 -1.16 38.96 -30.98
CA GLU A 802 -0.64 40.01 -30.11
C GLU A 802 0.89 39.95 -30.13
N THR A 803 1.52 41.08 -30.47
CA THR A 803 2.97 41.25 -30.59
C THR A 803 3.53 42.20 -29.54
N THR A 804 2.70 43.08 -28.98
CA THR A 804 3.09 43.95 -27.87
C THR A 804 3.27 43.13 -26.58
N SER A 805 4.36 43.38 -25.84
CA SER A 805 4.66 42.69 -24.58
C SER A 805 3.65 43.05 -23.47
N LYS A 806 2.46 42.46 -23.52
CA LYS A 806 1.37 42.62 -22.54
C LYS A 806 1.44 41.54 -21.45
N THR A 807 0.99 41.84 -20.24
CA THR A 807 0.89 40.88 -19.12
C THR A 807 -0.14 39.79 -19.40
N ARG A 808 -1.21 40.12 -20.12
CA ARG A 808 -2.19 39.19 -20.72
C ARG A 808 -2.43 39.57 -22.17
N TYR A 809 -2.77 38.59 -23.00
CA TYR A 809 -3.14 38.83 -24.39
C TYR A 809 -4.65 38.94 -24.50
N ASP A 810 -5.09 39.89 -25.32
CA ASP A 810 -6.50 40.13 -25.59
C ASP A 810 -7.06 39.01 -26.46
N GLY A 811 -8.28 38.58 -26.17
CA GLY A 811 -9.06 37.79 -27.12
C GLY A 811 -9.62 38.70 -28.23
N LEU A 812 -10.23 38.11 -29.26
CA LEU A 812 -11.00 38.85 -30.26
C LEU A 812 -12.49 38.52 -30.15
N TYR A 813 -13.33 39.53 -29.97
CA TYR A 813 -14.79 39.39 -29.96
C TYR A 813 -15.37 40.10 -31.18
N ILE A 814 -16.09 39.33 -32.00
CA ILE A 814 -16.76 39.82 -33.21
C ILE A 814 -18.26 39.74 -32.97
N ASN A 815 -18.90 40.90 -32.83
CA ASN A 815 -20.34 41.00 -32.84
C ASN A 815 -20.81 41.15 -34.30
N GLY A 816 -21.16 40.03 -34.93
CA GLY A 816 -21.51 39.93 -36.34
C GLY A 816 -21.25 38.55 -36.92
N GLY A 817 -20.33 38.47 -37.89
CA GLY A 817 -19.96 37.22 -38.56
C GLY A 817 -18.77 37.39 -39.48
N ILE A 818 -18.10 36.28 -39.81
CA ILE A 818 -16.89 36.27 -40.65
C ILE A 818 -16.98 35.16 -41.69
N GLN A 819 -16.78 35.49 -42.96
CA GLN A 819 -16.83 34.53 -44.06
C GLN A 819 -15.70 34.77 -45.06
N ALA A 820 -14.96 33.72 -45.39
CA ALA A 820 -13.82 33.79 -46.30
C ALA A 820 -13.80 32.62 -47.29
N LEU A 821 -13.67 32.89 -48.60
CA LEU A 821 -13.50 31.81 -49.59
C LEU A 821 -12.08 31.24 -49.55
N GLY A 822 -11.04 32.07 -49.38
CA GLY A 822 -9.64 31.63 -49.26
C GLY A 822 -9.22 31.13 -47.87
N GLY A 823 -10.10 31.31 -46.87
CA GLY A 823 -9.99 30.73 -45.53
C GLY A 823 -9.72 31.73 -44.39
N ILE A 824 -9.95 31.29 -43.14
CA ILE A 824 -9.72 32.09 -41.94
C ILE A 824 -8.48 31.55 -41.21
N LYS A 825 -7.48 32.42 -41.03
CA LYS A 825 -6.25 32.14 -40.29
C LYS A 825 -6.25 32.90 -38.97
N VAL A 826 -6.25 32.17 -37.86
CA VAL A 826 -6.26 32.77 -36.52
C VAL A 826 -4.89 32.59 -35.88
N ASN A 827 -4.11 33.66 -35.84
CA ASN A 827 -2.84 33.70 -35.14
C ASN A 827 -2.96 34.28 -33.72
N ARG A 828 -4.14 34.78 -33.33
CA ARG A 828 -4.44 35.24 -31.97
C ARG A 828 -4.42 34.06 -30.99
N TYR A 829 -3.83 34.26 -29.82
CA TYR A 829 -3.69 33.22 -28.81
C TYR A 829 -3.70 33.84 -27.42
N LEU A 830 -4.16 33.06 -26.44
CA LEU A 830 -4.15 33.48 -25.03
C LEU A 830 -2.95 32.89 -24.31
N LYS A 831 -2.56 33.50 -23.17
CA LYS A 831 -1.61 32.88 -22.24
C LYS A 831 -2.27 31.67 -21.57
N LEU A 832 -1.47 30.69 -21.12
CA LEU A 832 -2.02 29.42 -20.58
C LEU A 832 -3.01 29.62 -19.43
N VAL A 833 -2.78 30.63 -18.58
CA VAL A 833 -3.67 30.99 -17.45
C VAL A 833 -5.09 31.37 -17.90
N ASP A 834 -5.21 31.96 -19.10
CA ASP A 834 -6.50 32.44 -19.64
C ASP A 834 -7.09 31.44 -20.65
N ARG A 835 -6.24 30.78 -21.45
CA ARG A 835 -6.62 29.85 -22.54
C ARG A 835 -7.53 28.71 -22.10
N MET A 836 -7.46 28.30 -20.83
CA MET A 836 -8.28 27.19 -20.32
C MET A 836 -9.71 27.61 -19.99
N LYS A 837 -9.90 28.87 -19.62
CA LYS A 837 -11.19 29.41 -19.19
C LYS A 837 -11.88 30.21 -20.30
N TYR A 838 -11.08 30.81 -21.18
CA TYR A 838 -11.57 31.77 -22.14
C TYR A 838 -11.16 31.40 -23.57
N PRO A 839 -12.04 31.63 -24.56
CA PRO A 839 -11.73 31.42 -25.97
C PRO A 839 -10.82 32.53 -26.53
N ALA A 840 -9.95 32.20 -27.48
CA ALA A 840 -9.11 33.20 -28.15
C ALA A 840 -9.91 34.05 -29.16
N LEU A 841 -11.00 33.49 -29.70
CA LEU A 841 -11.93 34.13 -30.62
C LEU A 841 -13.36 33.83 -30.18
N ALA A 842 -14.18 34.86 -30.12
CA ALA A 842 -15.61 34.79 -29.84
C ALA A 842 -16.38 35.44 -30.99
N VAL A 843 -17.29 34.71 -31.65
CA VAL A 843 -18.14 35.26 -32.72
C VAL A 843 -19.61 35.18 -32.30
N ASP A 844 -20.20 36.34 -32.06
CA ASP A 844 -21.55 36.49 -31.53
C ASP A 844 -22.45 37.08 -32.61
N HIS A 845 -23.45 36.32 -33.05
CA HIS A 845 -24.39 36.84 -34.04
C HIS A 845 -25.37 37.82 -33.43
N HIS A 846 -25.45 38.98 -34.07
CA HIS A 846 -26.55 39.88 -33.84
C HIS A 846 -27.50 39.93 -35.04
N SER A 847 -28.78 39.71 -34.76
CA SER A 847 -29.87 39.74 -35.76
C SER A 847 -29.93 41.02 -36.62
N ARG A 848 -29.32 42.12 -36.15
CA ARG A 848 -29.23 43.39 -36.89
C ARG A 848 -28.57 43.23 -38.25
N TYR A 849 -27.58 42.33 -38.39
CA TYR A 849 -26.90 42.10 -39.67
C TYR A 849 -27.78 41.34 -40.66
N GLY A 850 -28.66 40.45 -40.19
CA GLY A 850 -29.67 39.81 -41.04
C GLY A 850 -30.70 40.80 -41.57
N ILE A 851 -31.16 41.72 -40.71
CA ILE A 851 -32.06 42.81 -41.09
C ILE A 851 -31.37 43.76 -42.09
N LEU A 852 -30.14 44.17 -41.79
CA LEU A 852 -29.33 45.04 -42.65
C LEU A 852 -29.10 44.42 -44.03
N GLY A 853 -28.74 43.14 -44.04
CA GLY A 853 -28.54 42.38 -45.27
C GLY A 853 -29.79 42.33 -46.13
N ARG A 854 -30.96 42.07 -45.53
CA ARG A 854 -32.25 42.13 -46.26
C ARG A 854 -32.55 43.52 -46.83
N ILE A 855 -32.19 44.58 -46.09
CA ILE A 855 -32.40 45.97 -46.55
C ILE A 855 -31.56 46.25 -47.79
N PHE A 856 -30.27 45.92 -47.79
CA PHE A 856 -29.39 46.24 -48.90
C PHE A 856 -29.50 45.28 -50.09
N PHE A 857 -29.72 43.99 -49.85
CA PHE A 857 -29.61 42.93 -50.86
C PHE A 857 -30.95 42.26 -51.23
N GLY A 858 -32.07 42.69 -50.63
CA GLY A 858 -33.42 42.16 -50.91
C GLY A 858 -33.81 40.94 -50.07
N SER A 859 -35.09 40.54 -50.14
CA SER A 859 -35.67 39.44 -49.35
C SER A 859 -35.34 38.04 -49.86
N ASP A 860 -34.95 37.91 -51.13
CA ASP A 860 -34.63 36.62 -51.75
C ASP A 860 -33.29 36.07 -51.25
N TYR A 861 -32.50 36.91 -50.56
CA TYR A 861 -31.24 36.53 -49.94
C TYR A 861 -31.36 36.60 -48.40
N THR A 862 -31.61 35.44 -47.79
CA THR A 862 -31.61 35.31 -46.33
C THR A 862 -30.19 34.98 -45.85
N PHE A 863 -29.53 35.94 -45.19
CA PHE A 863 -28.32 35.66 -44.39
C PHE A 863 -28.61 34.63 -43.30
N GLN A 864 -29.87 34.59 -42.82
CA GLN A 864 -30.40 33.65 -41.84
C GLN A 864 -30.83 32.31 -42.48
N LYS A 865 -29.88 31.50 -42.92
CA LYS A 865 -30.04 30.04 -42.77
C LYS A 865 -29.14 29.60 -41.62
N THR A 866 -29.53 30.04 -40.43
CA THR A 866 -28.78 30.08 -39.16
C THR A 866 -28.67 28.73 -38.44
N GLU A 867 -28.88 27.61 -39.10
CA GLU A 867 -28.52 26.30 -38.56
C GLU A 867 -28.13 25.39 -39.72
N VAL A 868 -26.87 24.97 -39.76
CA VAL A 868 -26.44 23.85 -40.60
C VAL A 868 -27.05 22.57 -39.98
N GLY A 869 -28.33 22.35 -40.29
CA GLY A 869 -29.13 21.27 -39.72
C GLY A 869 -30.48 21.04 -40.38
N PHE A 870 -30.97 21.97 -41.22
CA PHE A 870 -32.19 21.75 -42.01
C PHE A 870 -31.87 21.63 -43.50
N ARG A 871 -31.84 20.37 -43.95
CA ARG A 871 -32.39 19.98 -45.25
C ARG A 871 -33.41 18.89 -45.04
#